data_AF-A0A3Q0CJ36-F1
#
_entry.id   AF-A0A3Q0CJ36-F1
#
_cell.length_a   1.000
_cell.length_b   1.000
_cell.length_c   1.000
_cell.angle_alpha   90.00
_cell.angle_beta   90.00
_cell.angle_gamma   90.00
#
_symmetry.space_group_name_H-M   'P 1'
#
loop_
_entity.id
_entity.type
_entity.pdbx_description
1 polymer ?
#
loop_
_entity_poly.entity_id
_entity_poly.type
_entity_poly.pdbx_seq_one_letter_code
_entity_poly.pdbx_strand_id
1 'polypeptide(L)'
;MHSTFVCIQHIEDFLNVDNKVYRNRLLDGVKTFHSTGKFSLNSLVNAANLFSGQKMNVKEIQPYLESLGIELTDSESQMIQSTVPLDDEDLVYKNVLMDTLRTSRSGKVNMDKIDDAIEHLGFPLEEEEIEELSKNLPVNNERKVQMDLLLKEVDTILGEEIDYNDMDNVLKNIGLRLHLKENNVLMKGLPVDAAGKVYKHKLMDSVMSLKADGTVNVNEVMEKGSLFTGEKIDLVELDDYLENIGIKLSEDKMMKLLDKLPTDAGGKLYKKRLIKELENIQGIKISPNKVEELIKSAEINLNDKDIQTLMDHLPVDRNGKADFRVLMNEIKKITGEKIHIEDIKGILDNMGIEMTNKENKKLLKTLPISVDKTLFRKELLSGVKSFKGGKVNVHHVKNVLQKTGFKLEAKELKDLQAHLPVTEHEKVDLDVLMDAAKSFTGERVDTKDLKNVLGSMGIALTEREESRLLKSLPIAKDGTVFKKRLLDSVVSIKGKKVHSSKLPIVLKAAEFEFEKEDYDDLINHLPIDENEMVDLDVLMNEAKTFTGKRVEVDDLKNVLRKLGLVLSDKEYKDLQKALSVYAGKKIYKKRLLKFVKGLKGPRAKIKKVESLLENLGIKMKDEELEELIAQLSSDGNRTVDLTELLDAINYIKGKLQAMIGNT
;
A
#
# COMPACT_ATOMS: atom_id res chain seq x y z
N MET A 1 36.32 52.69 -9.77
CA MET A 1 37.52 51.83 -9.64
C MET A 1 38.10 51.82 -8.22
N HIS A 2 37.28 51.91 -7.16
CA HIS A 2 37.77 51.98 -5.76
C HIS A 2 36.90 51.22 -4.74
N SER A 3 36.08 50.25 -5.15
CA SER A 3 35.27 49.44 -4.21
C SER A 3 35.38 47.92 -4.40
N THR A 4 36.40 47.45 -5.11
CA THR A 4 36.62 46.01 -5.38
C THR A 4 37.92 45.48 -4.75
N PHE A 5 38.70 46.33 -4.08
CA PHE A 5 39.92 45.94 -3.36
C PHE A 5 39.70 45.63 -1.88
N VAL A 6 38.47 45.75 -1.37
CA VAL A 6 38.16 45.71 0.07
C VAL A 6 37.74 44.31 0.59
N CYS A 7 37.46 43.34 -0.28
CA CYS A 7 37.05 41.99 0.16
C CYS A 7 38.19 41.00 0.44
N ILE A 8 39.38 41.19 -0.16
CA ILE A 8 40.52 40.29 0.13
C ILE A 8 41.21 40.73 1.42
N GLN A 9 41.44 42.03 1.63
CA GLN A 9 42.12 42.55 2.82
C GLN A 9 41.39 42.20 4.13
N HIS A 10 40.06 42.32 4.18
CA HIS A 10 39.31 42.00 5.40
C HIS A 10 39.16 40.50 5.67
N ILE A 11 39.21 39.64 4.64
CA ILE A 11 39.29 38.18 4.83
C ILE A 11 40.72 37.79 5.22
N GLU A 12 41.74 38.46 4.69
CA GLU A 12 43.12 38.32 5.17
C GLU A 12 43.25 38.80 6.61
N ASP A 13 42.57 39.86 7.05
CA ASP A 13 42.56 40.29 8.45
C ASP A 13 41.72 39.36 9.36
N PHE A 14 40.72 38.65 8.81
CA PHE A 14 39.96 37.60 9.52
C PHE A 14 40.73 36.26 9.59
N LEU A 15 41.72 36.06 8.71
CA LEU A 15 42.55 34.84 8.61
C LEU A 15 44.04 35.06 9.01
N ASN A 16 44.48 36.30 9.25
CA ASN A 16 45.79 36.65 9.80
C ASN A 16 45.64 37.09 11.25
N VAL A 17 45.54 36.11 12.14
CA VAL A 17 46.58 35.91 13.16
C VAL A 17 46.77 34.39 13.23
N ASP A 18 47.90 33.91 12.70
CA ASP A 18 48.51 32.59 12.93
C ASP A 18 47.87 31.29 12.36
N ASN A 19 47.27 31.25 11.15
CA ASN A 19 46.81 29.95 10.59
C ASN A 19 46.85 29.79 9.06
N LYS A 20 48.05 29.52 8.52
CA LYS A 20 48.27 29.25 7.08
C LYS A 20 47.63 27.95 6.56
N VAL A 21 47.44 26.94 7.41
CA VAL A 21 46.95 25.60 7.02
C VAL A 21 45.46 25.62 6.65
N TYR A 22 44.65 26.33 7.44
CA TYR A 22 43.21 26.47 7.23
C TYR A 22 42.87 27.28 5.97
N ARG A 23 43.69 28.29 5.64
CA ARG A 23 43.50 29.14 4.45
C ARG A 23 43.52 28.34 3.14
N ASN A 24 44.49 27.43 2.96
CA ASN A 24 44.61 26.66 1.72
C ASN A 24 43.45 25.67 1.52
N ARG A 25 42.93 25.09 2.61
CA ARG A 25 41.77 24.18 2.55
C ARG A 25 40.42 24.86 2.47
N LEU A 26 40.27 26.03 3.09
CA LEU A 26 39.10 26.88 2.88
C LEU A 26 39.00 27.27 1.39
N LEU A 27 40.14 27.57 0.76
CA LEU A 27 40.21 27.86 -0.68
C LEU A 27 39.90 26.63 -1.56
N ASP A 28 40.31 25.42 -1.17
CA ASP A 28 39.92 24.17 -1.86
C ASP A 28 38.43 23.83 -1.67
N GLY A 29 37.85 24.15 -0.50
CA GLY A 29 36.44 23.94 -0.18
C GLY A 29 35.49 24.88 -0.93
N VAL A 30 35.95 26.07 -1.28
CA VAL A 30 35.25 27.00 -2.19
C VAL A 30 35.48 26.54 -3.63
N LYS A 31 34.82 25.44 -4.03
CA LYS A 31 34.97 24.73 -5.33
C LYS A 31 34.72 25.56 -6.61
N THR A 32 34.52 26.88 -6.53
CA THR A 32 34.25 27.74 -7.70
C THR A 32 35.06 29.03 -7.67
N PHE A 33 36.25 28.99 -8.27
CA PHE A 33 36.85 30.20 -8.84
C PHE A 33 36.16 30.50 -10.17
N HIS A 34 35.17 31.40 -10.16
CA HIS A 34 34.81 32.04 -11.43
C HIS A 34 36.02 32.84 -11.92
N SER A 35 36.27 32.85 -13.24
CA SER A 35 37.35 33.59 -13.92
C SER A 35 37.34 35.12 -13.71
N THR A 36 36.45 35.61 -12.84
CA THR A 36 36.28 37.01 -12.42
C THR A 36 36.71 37.28 -10.97
N GLY A 37 37.19 36.28 -10.23
CA GLY A 37 37.65 36.42 -8.83
C GLY A 37 36.52 36.57 -7.80
N LYS A 38 35.31 36.10 -8.11
CA LYS A 38 34.13 36.13 -7.22
C LYS A 38 33.74 34.72 -6.78
N PHE A 39 33.40 34.54 -5.50
CA PHE A 39 32.89 33.29 -4.91
C PHE A 39 31.42 33.43 -4.46
N SER A 40 30.68 32.31 -4.40
CA SER A 40 29.32 32.29 -3.83
C SER A 40 29.37 32.51 -2.31
N LEU A 41 28.50 33.38 -1.80
CA LEU A 41 28.40 33.69 -0.37
C LEU A 41 28.01 32.44 0.44
N ASN A 42 27.19 31.55 -0.14
CA ASN A 42 26.81 30.28 0.48
C ASN A 42 27.99 29.30 0.53
N SER A 43 28.83 29.23 -0.51
CA SER A 43 30.06 28.41 -0.47
C SER A 43 31.03 28.88 0.60
N LEU A 44 31.12 30.20 0.83
CA LEU A 44 31.92 30.75 1.94
C LEU A 44 31.31 30.40 3.31
N VAL A 45 29.98 30.50 3.46
CA VAL A 45 29.28 30.14 4.71
C VAL A 45 29.43 28.65 5.02
N ASN A 46 29.30 27.77 4.03
CA ASN A 46 29.49 26.33 4.19
C ASN A 46 30.92 26.00 4.62
N ALA A 47 31.91 26.63 3.99
CA ALA A 47 33.31 26.49 4.39
C ALA A 47 33.53 27.02 5.82
N ALA A 48 32.90 28.14 6.19
CA ALA A 48 32.99 28.69 7.54
C ALA A 48 32.34 27.78 8.61
N ASN A 49 31.25 27.07 8.28
CA ASN A 49 30.59 26.13 9.20
C ASN A 49 31.49 24.94 9.56
N LEU A 50 32.26 24.42 8.60
CA LEU A 50 33.25 23.37 8.86
C LEU A 50 34.31 23.83 9.86
N PHE A 51 34.74 25.09 9.79
CA PHE A 51 35.75 25.68 10.70
C PHE A 51 35.12 26.45 11.87
N SER A 52 33.92 26.03 12.29
CA SER A 52 33.22 26.60 13.45
C SER A 52 33.15 25.59 14.61
N GLY A 53 32.85 26.09 15.81
CA GLY A 53 32.63 25.25 16.99
C GLY A 53 33.90 24.91 17.77
N GLN A 54 33.83 23.83 18.55
CA GLN A 54 34.89 23.42 19.46
C GLN A 54 36.08 22.79 18.71
N LYS A 55 37.28 23.18 19.12
CA LYS A 55 38.52 22.53 18.73
C LYS A 55 38.90 21.44 19.73
N MET A 56 39.75 20.51 19.27
CA MET A 56 40.33 19.49 20.13
C MET A 56 41.76 19.18 19.71
N ASN A 57 42.58 18.70 20.65
CA ASN A 57 43.96 18.35 20.36
C ASN A 57 44.04 17.06 19.54
N VAL A 58 44.98 17.00 18.58
CA VAL A 58 45.19 15.82 17.72
C VAL A 58 45.38 14.52 18.52
N LYS A 59 46.01 14.60 19.69
CA LYS A 59 46.24 13.43 20.58
C LYS A 59 44.96 12.92 21.24
N GLU A 60 43.94 13.76 21.33
CA GLU A 60 42.64 13.42 21.92
C GLU A 60 41.64 12.87 20.89
N ILE A 61 41.98 12.88 19.60
CA ILE A 61 41.11 12.39 18.53
C ILE A 61 40.66 10.96 18.82
N GLN A 62 41.59 10.05 19.10
CA GLN A 62 41.27 8.64 19.32
C GLN A 62 40.37 8.43 20.57
N PRO A 63 40.73 8.93 21.77
CA PRO A 63 39.85 8.86 22.94
C PRO A 63 38.46 9.46 22.71
N TYR A 64 38.39 10.55 21.96
CA TYR A 64 37.12 11.20 21.65
C TYR A 64 36.25 10.35 20.72
N LEU A 65 36.81 9.82 19.64
CA LEU A 65 36.08 8.94 18.72
C LEU A 65 35.58 7.67 19.44
N GLU A 66 36.42 7.08 20.31
CA GLU A 66 36.02 5.93 21.14
C GLU A 66 34.88 6.28 22.11
N SER A 67 34.87 7.51 22.65
CA SER A 67 33.78 8.00 23.49
C SER A 67 32.44 8.06 22.74
N LEU A 68 32.48 8.30 21.42
CA LEU A 68 31.33 8.29 20.50
C LEU A 68 31.04 6.90 19.92
N GLY A 69 31.79 5.87 20.32
CA GLY A 69 31.65 4.52 19.78
C GLY A 69 32.23 4.33 18.38
N ILE A 70 33.08 5.25 17.90
CA ILE A 70 33.81 5.15 16.64
C ILE A 70 35.23 4.63 16.93
N GLU A 71 35.57 3.48 16.37
CA GLU A 71 36.88 2.86 16.53
C GLU A 71 37.66 2.91 15.22
N LEU A 72 38.87 3.46 15.28
CA LEU A 72 39.83 3.44 14.19
C LEU A 72 40.90 2.39 14.44
N THR A 73 41.36 1.73 13.37
CA THR A 73 42.63 0.99 13.39
C THR A 73 43.81 1.95 13.46
N ASP A 74 44.99 1.48 13.88
CA ASP A 74 46.21 2.30 13.93
C ASP A 74 46.52 2.98 12.59
N SER A 75 46.33 2.27 11.48
CA SER A 75 46.51 2.80 10.13
C SER A 75 45.50 3.88 9.77
N GLU A 76 44.23 3.70 10.16
CA GLU A 76 43.20 4.72 9.92
C GLU A 76 43.43 5.95 10.80
N SER A 77 43.83 5.76 12.06
CA SER A 77 44.15 6.86 12.97
C SER A 77 45.30 7.71 12.43
N GLN A 78 46.38 7.08 11.95
CA GLN A 78 47.49 7.78 11.28
C GLN A 78 47.06 8.49 10.00
N MET A 79 46.20 7.85 9.19
CA MET A 79 45.64 8.48 7.99
C MET A 79 44.81 9.71 8.35
N ILE A 80 43.91 9.62 9.33
CA ILE A 80 43.08 10.74 9.77
C ILE A 80 43.94 11.87 10.33
N GLN A 81 44.91 11.57 11.20
CA GLN A 81 45.82 12.57 11.78
C GLN A 81 46.66 13.29 10.72
N SER A 82 47.12 12.59 9.68
CA SER A 82 47.84 13.21 8.56
C SER A 82 46.91 13.92 7.56
N THR A 83 45.62 13.60 7.59
CA THR A 83 44.62 14.19 6.70
C THR A 83 43.95 15.41 7.32
N VAL A 84 43.72 15.51 8.63
CA VAL A 84 43.04 16.67 9.22
C VAL A 84 43.94 17.91 9.24
N PRO A 85 43.39 19.13 9.03
CA PRO A 85 44.17 20.35 9.13
C PRO A 85 44.37 20.69 10.61
N LEU A 86 45.62 20.81 11.04
CA LEU A 86 45.98 21.25 12.38
C LEU A 86 46.37 22.73 12.36
N ASP A 87 46.05 23.47 13.43
CA ASP A 87 46.64 24.79 13.67
C ASP A 87 48.02 24.68 14.31
N ASP A 88 48.64 25.84 14.54
CA ASP A 88 49.94 25.98 15.19
C ASP A 88 49.97 25.42 16.63
N GLU A 89 48.83 25.10 17.23
CA GLU A 89 48.68 24.47 18.56
C GLU A 89 48.30 22.98 18.50
N ASP A 90 48.42 22.34 17.33
CA ASP A 90 48.02 20.95 17.07
C ASP A 90 46.51 20.68 17.33
N LEU A 91 45.67 21.71 17.14
CA LEU A 91 44.21 21.60 17.32
C LEU A 91 43.47 21.47 15.99
N VAL A 92 42.39 20.70 16.00
CA VAL A 92 41.45 20.51 14.88
C VAL A 92 40.03 20.86 15.29
N TYR A 93 39.28 21.51 14.42
CA TYR A 93 37.83 21.68 14.61
C TYR A 93 37.11 20.33 14.51
N LYS A 94 36.24 20.03 15.48
CA LYS A 94 35.49 18.76 15.51
C LYS A 94 34.69 18.51 14.22
N ASN A 95 34.05 19.55 13.66
CA ASN A 95 33.30 19.43 12.41
C ASN A 95 34.19 18.98 11.23
N VAL A 96 35.44 19.46 11.17
CA VAL A 96 36.40 19.06 10.13
C VAL A 96 36.84 17.61 10.32
N LEU A 97 37.06 17.19 11.57
CA LEU A 97 37.36 15.79 11.89
C LEU A 97 36.22 14.87 11.43
N MET A 98 34.97 15.23 11.72
CA MET A 98 33.79 14.45 11.35
C MET A 98 33.58 14.39 9.84
N ASP A 99 33.74 15.51 9.13
CA ASP A 99 33.70 15.55 7.66
C ASP A 99 34.82 14.70 7.03
N THR A 100 36.01 14.71 7.64
CA THR A 100 37.14 13.86 7.20
C THR A 100 36.79 12.37 7.34
N LEU A 101 36.19 11.97 8.46
CA LEU A 101 35.76 10.57 8.70
C LEU A 101 34.65 10.14 7.72
N ARG A 102 33.69 11.01 7.44
CA ARG A 102 32.65 10.77 6.42
C ARG A 102 33.26 10.55 5.04
N THR A 103 34.20 11.41 4.66
CA THR A 103 34.83 11.40 3.34
C THR A 103 35.75 10.18 3.16
N SER A 104 36.53 9.84 4.18
CA SER A 104 37.44 8.70 4.14
C SER A 104 36.74 7.36 4.38
N ARG A 105 35.48 7.39 4.87
CA ARG A 105 34.66 6.22 5.24
C ARG A 105 35.40 5.24 6.17
N SER A 106 36.21 5.78 7.07
CA SER A 106 37.13 5.01 7.92
C SER A 106 36.53 4.71 9.29
N GLY A 107 36.89 3.55 9.84
CA GLY A 107 36.50 3.13 11.18
C GLY A 107 35.29 2.21 11.25
N LYS A 108 35.02 1.75 12.48
CA LYS A 108 33.86 0.94 12.84
C LYS A 108 33.04 1.68 13.89
N VAL A 109 31.72 1.56 13.79
CA VAL A 109 30.79 2.15 14.75
C VAL A 109 30.19 1.05 15.62
N ASN A 110 30.20 1.27 16.93
CA ASN A 110 29.50 0.43 17.89
C ASN A 110 27.99 0.74 17.83
N MET A 111 27.18 -0.29 17.56
CA MET A 111 25.73 -0.16 17.43
C MET A 111 25.05 0.32 18.72
N ASP A 112 25.67 0.13 19.89
CA ASP A 112 25.12 0.60 21.17
C ASP A 112 25.30 2.12 21.37
N LYS A 113 26.09 2.77 20.52
CA LYS A 113 26.33 4.22 20.50
C LYS A 113 26.06 4.83 19.12
N ILE A 114 25.21 4.18 18.33
CA ILE A 114 24.95 4.61 16.96
C ILE A 114 24.30 6.00 16.91
N ASP A 115 23.44 6.31 17.89
CA ASP A 115 22.79 7.62 18.02
C ASP A 115 23.85 8.72 18.20
N ASP A 116 24.75 8.54 19.17
CA ASP A 116 25.87 9.47 19.43
C ASP A 116 26.76 9.65 18.19
N ALA A 117 27.09 8.55 17.50
CA ALA A 117 27.93 8.58 16.32
C ALA A 117 27.26 9.33 15.16
N ILE A 118 25.99 9.04 14.87
CA ILE A 118 25.22 9.69 13.80
C ILE A 118 25.04 11.19 14.05
N GLU A 119 24.71 11.57 15.29
CA GLU A 119 24.56 12.95 15.71
C GLU A 119 25.87 13.73 15.50
N HIS A 120 26.99 13.18 15.97
CA HIS A 120 28.29 13.86 15.89
C HIS A 120 28.88 13.86 14.48
N LEU A 121 28.57 12.86 13.65
CA LEU A 121 28.88 12.89 12.21
C LEU A 121 28.10 13.98 11.46
N GLY A 122 27.09 14.57 12.11
CA GLY A 122 26.33 15.72 11.59
C GLY A 122 25.21 15.34 10.64
N PHE A 123 24.68 14.12 10.72
CA PHE A 123 23.52 13.71 9.94
C PHE A 123 22.21 14.14 10.62
N PRO A 124 21.26 14.73 9.87
CA PRO A 124 20.00 15.18 10.44
C PRO A 124 18.99 14.02 10.53
N LEU A 125 19.31 12.95 11.25
CA LEU A 125 18.42 11.79 11.44
C LEU A 125 17.65 11.89 12.76
N GLU A 126 16.35 11.56 12.72
CA GLU A 126 15.49 11.44 13.90
C GLU A 126 15.60 10.05 14.53
N GLU A 127 15.19 9.91 15.80
CA GLU A 127 15.27 8.64 16.56
C GLU A 127 14.62 7.47 15.82
N GLU A 128 13.44 7.69 15.19
CA GLU A 128 12.74 6.66 14.42
C GLU A 128 13.54 6.20 13.18
N GLU A 129 14.28 7.10 12.54
CA GLU A 129 15.11 6.79 11.37
C GLU A 129 16.39 6.06 11.76
N ILE A 130 16.97 6.39 12.92
CA ILE A 130 18.13 5.66 13.46
C ILE A 130 17.73 4.25 13.89
N GLU A 131 16.50 4.06 14.41
CA GLU A 131 15.96 2.72 14.64
C GLU A 131 15.78 1.92 13.34
N GLU A 132 15.32 2.56 12.25
CA GLU A 132 15.16 1.92 10.95
C GLU A 132 16.52 1.54 10.36
N LEU A 133 17.47 2.48 10.35
CA LEU A 133 18.86 2.27 9.97
C LEU A 133 19.46 1.07 10.72
N SER A 134 19.26 1.01 12.03
CA SER A 134 19.79 -0.07 12.88
C SER A 134 19.23 -1.46 12.55
N LYS A 135 18.02 -1.56 11.96
CA LYS A 135 17.41 -2.84 11.56
C LYS A 135 18.02 -3.40 10.27
N ASN A 136 18.54 -2.53 9.41
CA ASN A 136 19.03 -2.91 8.07
C ASN A 136 20.55 -3.15 8.04
N LEU A 137 21.29 -2.69 9.04
CA LEU A 137 22.74 -2.84 9.08
C LEU A 137 23.20 -4.27 9.43
N PRO A 138 24.24 -4.79 8.76
CA PRO A 138 24.80 -6.11 9.05
C PRO A 138 25.63 -6.07 10.33
N VAL A 139 24.98 -6.34 11.47
CA VAL A 139 25.63 -6.36 12.78
C VAL A 139 26.43 -7.66 12.96
N ASN A 140 27.74 -7.52 13.19
CA ASN A 140 28.60 -8.67 13.49
C ASN A 140 28.44 -9.14 14.95
N ASN A 141 29.12 -10.23 15.33
CA ASN A 141 29.04 -10.79 16.69
C ASN A 141 29.53 -9.83 17.80
N GLU A 142 30.26 -8.77 17.44
CA GLU A 142 30.78 -7.75 18.35
C GLU A 142 29.91 -6.49 18.41
N ARG A 143 28.72 -6.51 17.78
CA ARG A 143 27.82 -5.36 17.65
C ARG A 143 28.47 -4.14 17.00
N LYS A 144 29.36 -4.35 16.02
CA LYS A 144 30.05 -3.28 15.28
C LYS A 144 29.70 -3.32 13.80
N VAL A 145 29.63 -2.15 13.18
CA VAL A 145 29.40 -1.96 11.75
C VAL A 145 30.53 -1.14 11.13
N GLN A 146 30.91 -1.47 9.89
CA GLN A 146 31.90 -0.67 9.14
C GLN A 146 31.30 0.68 8.74
N MET A 147 32.07 1.76 8.86
CA MET A 147 31.62 3.12 8.53
C MET A 147 31.10 3.22 7.09
N ASP A 148 31.75 2.56 6.12
CA ASP A 148 31.26 2.56 4.72
C ASP A 148 29.85 1.96 4.56
N LEU A 149 29.53 0.89 5.30
CA LEU A 149 28.21 0.26 5.26
C LEU A 149 27.17 1.10 5.98
N LEU A 150 27.56 1.70 7.12
CA LEU A 150 26.72 2.66 7.84
C LEU A 150 26.33 3.82 6.92
N LEU A 151 27.32 4.46 6.29
CA LEU A 151 27.09 5.61 5.42
C LEU A 151 26.26 5.27 4.18
N LYS A 152 26.39 4.06 3.61
CA LYS A 152 25.51 3.61 2.51
C LYS A 152 24.04 3.49 2.92
N GLU A 153 23.78 3.01 4.14
CA GLU A 153 22.41 2.95 4.67
C GLU A 153 21.88 4.35 4.99
N VAL A 154 22.72 5.22 5.57
CA VAL A 154 22.41 6.64 5.77
C VAL A 154 22.05 7.31 4.43
N ASP A 155 22.84 7.09 3.37
CA ASP A 155 22.58 7.60 2.02
C ASP A 155 21.23 7.07 1.48
N THR A 156 20.84 5.85 1.84
CA THR A 156 19.55 5.25 1.46
C THR A 156 18.37 5.92 2.17
N ILE A 157 18.53 6.24 3.46
CA ILE A 157 17.51 6.92 4.28
C ILE A 157 17.37 8.39 3.89
N LEU A 158 18.49 9.08 3.69
CA LEU A 158 18.51 10.53 3.40
C LEU A 158 18.28 10.83 1.91
N GLY A 159 18.63 9.91 1.02
CA GLY A 159 18.57 10.09 -0.42
C GLY A 159 19.72 10.93 -0.98
N GLU A 160 19.62 11.32 -2.26
CA GLU A 160 20.67 12.07 -2.97
C GLU A 160 21.09 13.35 -2.21
N GLU A 161 22.41 13.53 -2.05
CA GLU A 161 23.01 14.78 -1.56
C GLU A 161 22.80 15.91 -2.58
N ILE A 162 22.30 17.03 -2.11
CA ILE A 162 22.04 18.24 -2.89
C ILE A 162 22.90 19.36 -2.30
N ASP A 163 23.81 19.92 -3.11
CA ASP A 163 24.48 21.16 -2.73
C ASP A 163 23.42 22.28 -2.65
N TYR A 164 23.42 23.03 -1.55
CA TYR A 164 22.50 24.14 -1.38
C TYR A 164 22.58 25.18 -2.52
N ASN A 165 23.74 25.32 -3.17
CA ASN A 165 23.90 26.17 -4.35
C ASN A 165 23.18 25.64 -5.58
N ASP A 166 23.04 24.32 -5.69
CA ASP A 166 22.28 23.66 -6.77
C ASP A 166 20.78 23.59 -6.46
N MET A 167 20.35 23.94 -5.25
CA MET A 167 18.95 23.94 -4.84
C MET A 167 18.05 24.72 -5.80
N ASP A 168 18.52 25.86 -6.33
CA ASP A 168 17.74 26.66 -7.28
C ASP A 168 17.50 25.91 -8.60
N ASN A 169 18.49 25.12 -9.05
CA ASN A 169 18.39 24.26 -10.22
C ASN A 169 17.56 23.01 -9.92
N VAL A 170 17.71 22.41 -8.74
CA VAL A 170 16.89 21.26 -8.31
C VAL A 170 15.42 21.64 -8.24
N LEU A 171 15.09 22.74 -7.55
CA LEU A 171 13.73 23.28 -7.48
C LEU A 171 13.20 23.64 -8.89
N LYS A 172 14.06 24.13 -9.79
CA LYS A 172 13.69 24.37 -11.20
C LYS A 172 13.35 23.08 -11.93
N ASN A 173 14.21 22.08 -11.80
CA ASN A 173 14.10 20.80 -12.49
C ASN A 173 12.88 20.01 -12.02
N ILE A 174 12.52 20.08 -10.74
CA ILE A 174 11.29 19.47 -10.20
C ILE A 174 10.05 20.38 -10.35
N GLY A 175 10.16 21.51 -11.07
CA GLY A 175 9.03 22.41 -11.36
C GLY A 175 8.47 23.18 -10.16
N LEU A 176 9.17 23.18 -9.03
CA LEU A 176 8.74 23.82 -7.78
C LEU A 176 9.42 25.16 -7.51
N ARG A 177 10.36 25.61 -8.35
CA ARG A 177 11.10 26.87 -8.18
C ARG A 177 10.19 28.07 -7.94
N LEU A 178 9.16 28.25 -8.77
CA LEU A 178 8.25 29.40 -8.62
C LEU A 178 7.35 29.32 -7.37
N HIS A 179 7.20 28.14 -6.76
CA HIS A 179 6.33 27.91 -5.61
C HIS A 179 7.11 27.90 -4.28
N LEU A 180 8.38 27.50 -4.31
CA LEU A 180 9.19 27.25 -3.11
C LEU A 180 10.40 28.17 -2.96
N LYS A 181 10.91 28.80 -4.04
CA LYS A 181 12.13 29.63 -3.99
C LYS A 181 11.97 30.89 -3.13
N GLU A 182 10.76 31.45 -3.06
CA GLU A 182 10.47 32.65 -2.27
C GLU A 182 10.02 32.32 -0.84
N ASN A 183 9.89 31.03 -0.49
CA ASN A 183 9.45 30.62 0.84
C ASN A 183 10.63 30.67 1.83
N ASN A 184 10.77 31.81 2.51
CA ASN A 184 11.77 32.04 3.55
C ASN A 184 11.67 31.07 4.74
N VAL A 185 10.52 30.43 4.96
CA VAL A 185 10.32 29.45 6.04
C VAL A 185 10.95 28.12 5.66
N LEU A 186 10.69 27.61 4.45
CA LEU A 186 11.33 26.41 3.91
C LEU A 186 12.85 26.58 3.90
N MET A 187 13.35 27.65 3.27
CA MET A 187 14.79 27.85 3.11
C MET A 187 15.54 27.99 4.44
N LYS A 188 14.87 28.44 5.51
CA LYS A 188 15.45 28.51 6.87
C LYS A 188 15.25 27.25 7.70
N GLY A 189 14.25 26.43 7.38
CA GLY A 189 13.91 25.21 8.09
C GLY A 189 14.52 23.94 7.52
N LEU A 190 15.18 24.01 6.35
CA LEU A 190 15.86 22.86 5.77
C LEU A 190 16.97 22.39 6.71
N PRO A 191 17.00 21.08 7.04
CA PRO A 191 18.13 20.52 7.75
C PRO A 191 19.32 20.48 6.80
N VAL A 192 20.34 21.26 7.13
CA VAL A 192 21.61 21.34 6.40
C VAL A 192 22.68 20.72 7.29
N ASP A 193 23.52 19.85 6.72
CA ASP A 193 24.66 19.30 7.47
C ASP A 193 25.77 20.36 7.68
N ALA A 194 26.80 20.01 8.45
CA ALA A 194 27.92 20.90 8.72
C ALA A 194 28.70 21.34 7.46
N ALA A 195 28.60 20.59 6.36
CA ALA A 195 29.21 20.89 5.06
C ALA A 195 28.29 21.71 4.14
N GLY A 196 27.07 22.04 4.57
CA GLY A 196 26.14 22.83 3.77
C GLY A 196 25.29 22.02 2.79
N LYS A 197 25.22 20.70 2.95
CA LYS A 197 24.46 19.80 2.08
C LYS A 197 23.05 19.59 2.60
N VAL A 198 22.10 19.51 1.67
CA VAL A 198 20.71 19.14 1.93
C VAL A 198 20.47 17.75 1.34
N TYR A 199 19.63 16.95 2.00
CA TYR A 199 19.31 15.61 1.54
C TYR A 199 17.93 15.56 0.91
N LYS A 200 17.79 14.84 -0.21
CA LYS A 200 16.54 14.79 -0.99
C LYS A 200 15.31 14.41 -0.17
N HIS A 201 15.40 13.38 0.68
CA HIS A 201 14.25 12.94 1.47
C HIS A 201 13.90 13.99 2.54
N LYS A 202 14.91 14.61 3.17
CA LYS A 202 14.71 15.69 4.15
C LYS A 202 14.14 16.98 3.55
N LEU A 203 14.55 17.30 2.32
CA LEU A 203 13.93 18.36 1.53
C LEU A 203 12.45 18.04 1.30
N MET A 204 12.12 16.79 0.94
CA MET A 204 10.73 16.38 0.78
C MET A 204 9.97 16.48 2.09
N ASP A 205 10.50 15.98 3.21
CA ASP A 205 9.90 16.08 4.54
C ASP A 205 9.59 17.54 4.92
N SER A 206 10.57 18.43 4.73
CA SER A 206 10.41 19.87 4.99
C SER A 206 9.32 20.49 4.11
N VAL A 207 9.21 20.06 2.85
CA VAL A 207 8.11 20.44 1.96
C VAL A 207 6.77 19.87 2.44
N MET A 208 6.75 18.66 3.03
CA MET A 208 5.53 18.07 3.62
C MET A 208 5.07 18.83 4.87
N SER A 209 6.00 19.31 5.71
CA SER A 209 5.67 20.05 6.94
C SER A 209 4.93 21.37 6.68
N LEU A 210 5.12 21.98 5.51
CA LEU A 210 4.36 23.17 5.06
C LEU A 210 2.85 22.90 4.90
N LYS A 211 2.41 21.63 4.93
CA LYS A 211 0.99 21.24 4.91
C LYS A 211 0.27 21.69 6.19
N ALA A 212 0.97 21.81 7.31
CA ALA A 212 0.39 22.07 8.62
C ALA A 212 0.16 23.57 8.90
N ASP A 213 0.88 24.47 8.23
CA ASP A 213 0.83 25.92 8.50
C ASP A 213 -0.04 26.74 7.51
N GLY A 214 -0.50 26.11 6.41
CA GLY A 214 -1.39 26.70 5.43
C GLY A 214 -0.76 27.75 4.49
N THR A 215 0.57 27.90 4.50
CA THR A 215 1.28 28.94 3.73
C THR A 215 1.48 28.61 2.25
N VAL A 216 1.39 27.33 1.87
CA VAL A 216 1.53 26.84 0.49
C VAL A 216 0.42 25.82 0.20
N ASN A 217 -0.12 25.80 -1.02
CA ASN A 217 -1.00 24.72 -1.47
C ASN A 217 -0.18 23.44 -1.67
N VAL A 218 0.10 22.74 -0.58
CA VAL A 218 0.96 21.55 -0.57
C VAL A 218 0.39 20.44 -1.45
N ASN A 219 -0.93 20.36 -1.61
CA ASN A 219 -1.54 19.41 -2.55
C ASN A 219 -1.10 19.67 -4.00
N GLU A 220 -0.98 20.94 -4.40
CA GLU A 220 -0.49 21.33 -5.71
C GLU A 220 1.02 21.09 -5.86
N VAL A 221 1.79 21.33 -4.81
CA VAL A 221 3.24 21.03 -4.76
C VAL A 221 3.50 19.52 -4.84
N MET A 222 2.70 18.71 -4.14
CA MET A 222 2.76 17.25 -4.14
C MET A 222 2.32 16.66 -5.48
N GLU A 223 1.22 17.15 -6.06
CA GLU A 223 0.78 16.71 -7.40
C GLU A 223 1.84 17.02 -8.45
N LYS A 224 2.50 18.18 -8.36
CA LYS A 224 3.59 18.56 -9.28
C LYS A 224 4.87 17.78 -9.00
N GLY A 225 5.25 17.60 -7.74
CA GLY A 225 6.44 16.86 -7.33
C GLY A 225 6.38 15.38 -7.67
N SER A 226 5.21 14.74 -7.55
CA SER A 226 5.04 13.32 -7.88
C SER A 226 5.27 13.01 -9.36
N LEU A 227 5.12 14.00 -10.25
CA LEU A 227 5.46 13.86 -11.68
C LEU A 227 6.95 13.56 -11.92
N PHE A 228 7.81 13.84 -10.94
CA PHE A 228 9.26 13.62 -10.98
C PHE A 228 9.68 12.38 -10.18
N THR A 229 8.79 11.40 -10.08
CA THR A 229 9.03 10.11 -9.42
C THR A 229 8.69 8.96 -10.36
N GLY A 230 9.17 7.75 -10.04
CA GLY A 230 8.88 6.55 -10.82
C GLY A 230 9.82 6.35 -12.01
N GLU A 231 9.32 5.65 -13.03
CA GLU A 231 10.12 5.23 -14.16
C GLU A 231 10.56 6.39 -15.06
N LYS A 232 11.81 6.31 -15.54
CA LYS A 232 12.40 7.25 -16.49
C LYS A 232 12.56 6.59 -17.87
N ILE A 233 12.57 7.41 -18.91
CA ILE A 233 12.95 7.02 -20.27
C ILE A 233 14.08 7.91 -20.77
N ASP A 234 14.95 7.35 -21.60
CA ASP A 234 15.95 8.14 -22.30
C ASP A 234 15.26 9.01 -23.34
N LEU A 235 15.70 10.26 -23.47
CA LEU A 235 15.16 11.17 -24.49
C LEU A 235 15.37 10.63 -25.90
N VAL A 236 16.44 9.86 -26.13
CA VAL A 236 16.73 9.23 -27.43
C VAL A 236 15.68 8.17 -27.79
N GLU A 237 15.08 7.52 -26.79
CA GLU A 237 14.06 6.47 -26.96
C GLU A 237 12.62 7.04 -26.95
N LEU A 238 12.46 8.36 -26.87
CA LEU A 238 11.15 8.99 -26.69
C LEU A 238 10.20 8.70 -27.86
N ASP A 239 10.68 8.75 -29.11
CA ASP A 239 9.85 8.49 -30.29
C ASP A 239 9.35 7.05 -30.32
N ASP A 240 10.24 6.09 -30.11
CA ASP A 240 9.90 4.66 -30.03
C ASP A 240 8.90 4.40 -28.89
N TYR A 241 9.11 5.04 -27.74
CA TYR A 241 8.20 4.95 -26.61
C TYR A 241 6.79 5.49 -26.95
N LEU A 242 6.70 6.68 -27.55
CA LEU A 242 5.43 7.29 -27.95
C LEU A 242 4.71 6.42 -28.99
N GLU A 243 5.43 5.88 -29.97
CA GLU A 243 4.86 4.97 -30.97
C GLU A 243 4.33 3.68 -30.33
N ASN A 244 5.06 3.12 -29.37
CA ASN A 244 4.65 1.91 -28.65
C ASN A 244 3.32 2.09 -27.90
N ILE A 245 3.10 3.27 -27.29
CA ILE A 245 1.82 3.63 -26.63
C ILE A 245 0.79 4.22 -27.59
N GLY A 246 1.05 4.18 -28.90
CA GLY A 246 0.10 4.55 -29.95
C GLY A 246 -0.05 6.06 -30.18
N ILE A 247 0.93 6.87 -29.74
CA ILE A 247 0.94 8.31 -29.90
C ILE A 247 1.89 8.69 -31.02
N LYS A 248 1.36 9.43 -32.01
CA LYS A 248 2.17 10.06 -33.05
C LYS A 248 1.99 11.57 -32.98
N LEU A 249 3.11 12.27 -32.77
CA LEU A 249 3.15 13.73 -32.75
C LEU A 249 3.72 14.26 -34.06
N SER A 250 3.24 15.43 -34.49
CA SER A 250 3.93 16.22 -35.49
C SER A 250 5.15 16.90 -34.88
N GLU A 251 6.12 17.31 -35.70
CA GLU A 251 7.34 17.97 -35.23
C GLU A 251 7.05 19.19 -34.35
N ASP A 252 6.05 20.02 -34.72
CA ASP A 252 5.67 21.20 -33.93
C ASP A 252 5.12 20.84 -32.54
N LYS A 253 4.39 19.71 -32.43
CA LYS A 253 3.86 19.22 -31.16
C LYS A 253 4.94 18.56 -30.32
N MET A 254 5.88 17.86 -30.95
CA MET A 254 7.05 17.30 -30.28
C MET A 254 7.90 18.41 -29.67
N MET A 255 8.20 19.47 -30.42
CA MET A 255 8.96 20.62 -29.90
C MET A 255 8.26 21.30 -28.71
N LYS A 256 6.93 21.47 -28.77
CA LYS A 256 6.14 21.99 -27.65
C LYS A 256 6.15 21.09 -26.41
N LEU A 257 6.23 19.78 -26.61
CA LEU A 257 6.33 18.79 -25.54
C LEU A 257 7.72 18.88 -24.88
N LEU A 258 8.79 18.85 -25.69
CA LEU A 258 10.17 18.89 -25.22
C LEU A 258 10.50 20.15 -24.41
N ASP A 259 9.95 21.31 -24.80
CA ASP A 259 10.12 22.58 -24.05
C ASP A 259 9.59 22.49 -22.60
N LYS A 260 8.69 21.54 -22.31
CA LYS A 260 8.06 21.34 -21.00
C LYS A 260 8.56 20.11 -20.23
N LEU A 261 9.41 19.31 -20.85
CA LEU A 261 9.96 18.08 -20.29
C LEU A 261 11.43 18.29 -19.91
N PRO A 262 11.73 18.60 -18.64
CA PRO A 262 13.10 18.66 -18.19
C PRO A 262 13.72 17.25 -18.22
N THR A 263 14.98 17.18 -18.62
CA THR A 263 15.82 15.99 -18.52
C THR A 263 16.76 16.09 -17.33
N ASP A 264 17.12 14.94 -16.77
CA ASP A 264 18.21 14.87 -15.80
C ASP A 264 19.59 14.97 -16.48
N ALA A 265 20.66 14.96 -15.67
CA ALA A 265 22.03 15.03 -16.17
C ALA A 265 22.40 13.89 -17.14
N GLY A 266 21.67 12.78 -17.11
CA GLY A 266 21.82 11.64 -18.01
C GLY A 266 20.92 11.70 -19.25
N GLY A 267 20.20 12.80 -19.48
CA GLY A 267 19.29 12.95 -20.63
C GLY A 267 17.97 12.20 -20.47
N LYS A 268 17.60 11.77 -19.26
CA LYS A 268 16.38 10.99 -19.02
C LYS A 268 15.25 11.85 -18.47
N LEU A 269 14.01 11.50 -18.81
CA LEU A 269 12.80 12.17 -18.34
C LEU A 269 11.82 11.19 -17.67
N TYR A 270 11.00 11.69 -16.75
CA TYR A 270 10.01 10.86 -16.04
C TYR A 270 8.77 10.56 -16.88
N LYS A 271 8.35 9.29 -16.95
CA LYS A 271 7.16 8.87 -17.71
C LYS A 271 5.88 9.56 -17.24
N LYS A 272 5.68 9.70 -15.93
CA LYS A 272 4.51 10.39 -15.34
C LYS A 272 4.38 11.83 -15.84
N ARG A 273 5.49 12.55 -15.86
CA ARG A 273 5.57 13.92 -16.39
C ARG A 273 5.22 13.96 -17.87
N LEU A 274 5.76 13.04 -18.67
CA LEU A 274 5.43 12.90 -20.08
C LEU A 274 3.93 12.71 -20.32
N ILE A 275 3.31 11.72 -19.65
CA ILE A 275 1.87 11.46 -19.79
C ILE A 275 1.04 12.68 -19.38
N LYS A 276 1.42 13.38 -18.30
CA LYS A 276 0.74 14.60 -17.86
C LYS A 276 0.85 15.72 -18.89
N GLU A 277 2.01 15.94 -19.50
CA GLU A 277 2.16 16.98 -20.52
C GLU A 277 1.47 16.63 -21.84
N LEU A 278 1.33 15.34 -22.17
CA LEU A 278 0.50 14.89 -23.29
C LEU A 278 -0.99 15.24 -23.10
N GLU A 279 -1.52 15.26 -21.86
CA GLU A 279 -2.89 15.73 -21.58
C GLU A 279 -3.11 17.19 -22.03
N ASN A 280 -2.05 18.00 -22.09
CA ASN A 280 -2.10 19.40 -22.48
C ASN A 280 -1.99 19.64 -24.00
N ILE A 281 -1.70 18.59 -24.78
CA ILE A 281 -1.54 18.69 -26.23
C ILE A 281 -2.87 18.31 -26.91
N GLN A 282 -3.42 19.25 -27.68
CA GLN A 282 -4.69 19.04 -28.37
C GLN A 282 -4.54 18.14 -29.61
N GLY A 283 -5.56 17.33 -29.86
CA GLY A 283 -5.70 16.53 -31.08
C GLY A 283 -4.74 15.35 -31.17
N ILE A 284 -4.26 14.83 -30.04
CA ILE A 284 -3.59 13.52 -30.00
C ILE A 284 -4.66 12.44 -30.18
N LYS A 285 -4.42 11.53 -31.13
CA LYS A 285 -5.33 10.44 -31.46
C LYS A 285 -4.71 9.11 -31.07
N ILE A 286 -5.48 8.27 -30.39
CA ILE A 286 -5.06 6.95 -29.94
C ILE A 286 -5.97 5.89 -30.56
N SER A 287 -5.36 4.83 -31.06
CA SER A 287 -6.08 3.66 -31.55
C SER A 287 -6.57 2.79 -30.38
N PRO A 288 -7.78 2.23 -30.44
CA PRO A 288 -8.35 1.35 -29.40
C PRO A 288 -7.41 0.22 -28.94
N ASN A 289 -6.68 -0.38 -29.86
CA ASN A 289 -5.73 -1.46 -29.59
C ASN A 289 -4.44 -1.00 -28.85
N LYS A 290 -4.28 0.31 -28.62
CA LYS A 290 -3.16 0.91 -27.89
C LYS A 290 -3.54 1.46 -26.50
N VAL A 291 -4.82 1.37 -26.15
CA VAL A 291 -5.35 1.88 -24.88
C VAL A 291 -4.75 1.12 -23.69
N GLU A 292 -4.58 -0.19 -23.80
CA GLU A 292 -3.99 -0.99 -22.73
C GLU A 292 -2.51 -0.65 -22.47
N GLU A 293 -1.69 -0.49 -23.53
CA GLU A 293 -0.29 -0.07 -23.35
C GLU A 293 -0.21 1.32 -22.71
N LEU A 294 -1.09 2.25 -23.10
CA LEU A 294 -1.14 3.58 -22.49
C LEU A 294 -1.52 3.51 -21.00
N ILE A 295 -2.53 2.73 -20.63
CA ILE A 295 -2.97 2.58 -19.22
C ILE A 295 -1.81 2.05 -18.37
N LYS A 296 -1.09 1.03 -18.86
CA LYS A 296 0.09 0.48 -18.20
C LYS A 296 1.21 1.51 -18.09
N SER A 297 1.47 2.24 -19.18
CA SER A 297 2.47 3.31 -19.26
C SER A 297 2.16 4.49 -18.31
N ALA A 298 0.88 4.79 -18.10
CA ALA A 298 0.41 5.80 -17.16
C ALA A 298 0.41 5.32 -15.69
N GLU A 299 0.87 4.08 -15.43
CA GLU A 299 0.84 3.42 -14.12
C GLU A 299 -0.57 3.36 -13.52
N ILE A 300 -1.60 3.20 -14.38
CA ILE A 300 -3.00 3.10 -13.96
C ILE A 300 -3.40 1.63 -13.92
N ASN A 301 -3.89 1.18 -12.77
CA ASN A 301 -4.32 -0.20 -12.60
C ASN A 301 -5.82 -0.35 -12.90
N LEU A 302 -6.14 -0.83 -14.11
CA LEU A 302 -7.49 -1.22 -14.50
C LEU A 302 -7.52 -2.73 -14.78
N ASN A 303 -8.56 -3.40 -14.28
CA ASN A 303 -8.80 -4.81 -14.63
C ASN A 303 -9.50 -4.93 -16.01
N ASP A 304 -9.58 -6.14 -16.55
CA ASP A 304 -10.16 -6.40 -17.87
C ASP A 304 -11.60 -5.90 -18.01
N LYS A 305 -12.42 -6.03 -16.96
CA LYS A 305 -13.81 -5.55 -16.97
C LYS A 305 -13.88 -4.02 -17.04
N ASP A 306 -12.97 -3.34 -16.37
CA ASP A 306 -12.87 -1.89 -16.38
C ASP A 306 -12.38 -1.37 -17.72
N ILE A 307 -11.40 -2.06 -18.32
CA ILE A 307 -10.92 -1.78 -19.67
C ILE A 307 -12.08 -2.00 -20.65
N GLN A 308 -12.80 -3.12 -20.57
CA GLN A 308 -13.95 -3.36 -21.44
C GLN A 308 -15.02 -2.25 -21.27
N THR A 309 -15.33 -1.87 -20.03
CA THR A 309 -16.28 -0.79 -19.75
C THR A 309 -15.80 0.54 -20.34
N LEU A 310 -14.50 0.84 -20.23
CA LEU A 310 -13.88 2.01 -20.87
C LEU A 310 -14.09 1.95 -22.38
N MET A 311 -13.75 0.83 -23.02
CA MET A 311 -13.83 0.65 -24.47
C MET A 311 -15.26 0.75 -25.00
N ASP A 312 -16.24 0.19 -24.29
CA ASP A 312 -17.65 0.21 -24.70
C ASP A 312 -18.25 1.63 -24.73
N HIS A 313 -17.72 2.53 -23.89
CA HIS A 313 -18.21 3.91 -23.74
C HIS A 313 -17.27 4.96 -24.33
N LEU A 314 -16.11 4.55 -24.85
CA LEU A 314 -15.10 5.47 -25.37
C LEU A 314 -15.55 6.04 -26.72
N PRO A 315 -15.81 7.35 -26.83
CA PRO A 315 -16.18 7.94 -28.10
C PRO A 315 -14.98 7.94 -29.06
N VAL A 316 -15.20 7.38 -30.26
CA VAL A 316 -14.22 7.34 -31.34
C VAL A 316 -14.67 8.19 -32.52
N ASP A 317 -13.70 8.70 -33.28
CA ASP A 317 -13.98 9.41 -34.53
C ASP A 317 -14.26 8.45 -35.70
N ARG A 318 -14.46 9.01 -36.90
CA ARG A 318 -14.77 8.25 -38.12
C ARG A 318 -13.70 7.22 -38.51
N ASN A 319 -12.47 7.38 -37.99
CA ASN A 319 -11.37 6.46 -38.23
C ASN A 319 -11.20 5.45 -37.08
N GLY A 320 -12.16 5.40 -36.16
CA GLY A 320 -12.12 4.52 -35.00
C GLY A 320 -11.10 4.93 -33.94
N LYS A 321 -10.58 6.16 -33.95
CA LYS A 321 -9.59 6.64 -32.97
C LYS A 321 -10.23 7.50 -31.89
N ALA A 322 -9.75 7.36 -30.66
CA ALA A 322 -10.15 8.19 -29.53
C ALA A 322 -9.23 9.41 -29.39
N ASP A 323 -9.77 10.51 -28.90
CA ASP A 323 -8.96 11.65 -28.47
C ASP A 323 -8.31 11.35 -27.12
N PHE A 324 -7.00 11.60 -26.98
CA PHE A 324 -6.23 11.30 -25.77
C PHE A 324 -6.85 11.93 -24.51
N ARG A 325 -7.29 13.20 -24.61
CA ARG A 325 -7.85 13.91 -23.46
C ARG A 325 -9.21 13.32 -23.06
N VAL A 326 -10.01 12.92 -24.05
CA VAL A 326 -11.29 12.26 -23.79
C VAL A 326 -11.06 10.90 -23.13
N LEU A 327 -10.11 10.11 -23.63
CA LEU A 327 -9.71 8.84 -23.02
C LEU A 327 -9.28 9.01 -21.55
N MET A 328 -8.39 9.96 -21.26
CA MET A 328 -7.94 10.22 -19.89
C MET A 328 -9.09 10.67 -18.97
N ASN A 329 -10.07 11.41 -19.48
CA ASN A 329 -11.26 11.78 -18.72
C ASN A 329 -12.17 10.58 -18.42
N GLU A 330 -12.36 9.68 -19.38
CA GLU A 330 -13.13 8.44 -19.14
C GLU A 330 -12.40 7.52 -18.15
N ILE A 331 -11.07 7.41 -18.23
CA ILE A 331 -10.26 6.70 -17.22
C ILE A 331 -10.47 7.31 -15.84
N LYS A 332 -10.40 8.65 -15.70
CA LYS A 332 -10.64 9.35 -14.42
C LYS A 332 -12.04 9.13 -13.86
N LYS A 333 -13.07 8.99 -14.70
CA LYS A 333 -14.42 8.62 -14.24
C LYS A 333 -14.48 7.20 -13.66
N ILE A 334 -13.70 6.28 -14.23
CA ILE A 334 -13.62 4.89 -13.77
C ILE A 334 -12.81 4.79 -12.47
N THR A 335 -11.62 5.40 -12.42
CA THR A 335 -10.71 5.31 -11.28
C THR A 335 -11.12 6.21 -10.11
N GLY A 336 -11.76 7.34 -10.41
CA GLY A 336 -12.07 8.39 -9.44
C GLY A 336 -10.87 9.27 -9.12
N GLU A 337 -11.02 10.12 -8.11
CA GLU A 337 -9.95 11.00 -7.62
C GLU A 337 -8.78 10.21 -7.02
N LYS A 338 -7.58 10.79 -7.07
CA LYS A 338 -6.43 10.30 -6.29
C LYS A 338 -6.57 10.75 -4.84
N ILE A 339 -6.22 9.86 -3.93
CA ILE A 339 -6.32 10.03 -2.48
C ILE A 339 -4.93 9.79 -1.89
N HIS A 340 -4.50 10.67 -0.99
CA HIS A 340 -3.29 10.45 -0.20
C HIS A 340 -3.58 9.51 0.97
N ILE A 341 -2.63 8.64 1.34
CA ILE A 341 -2.86 7.62 2.39
C ILE A 341 -3.25 8.21 3.75
N GLU A 342 -2.78 9.42 4.06
CA GLU A 342 -3.10 10.13 5.31
C GLU A 342 -4.59 10.49 5.40
N ASP A 343 -5.23 10.76 4.26
CA ASP A 343 -6.62 11.17 4.21
C ASP A 343 -7.59 9.99 4.32
N ILE A 344 -7.12 8.76 4.09
CA ILE A 344 -7.94 7.53 4.08
C ILE A 344 -8.72 7.40 5.38
N LYS A 345 -8.09 7.63 6.54
CA LYS A 345 -8.77 7.51 7.83
C LYS A 345 -9.97 8.45 7.91
N GLY A 346 -9.77 9.73 7.60
CA GLY A 346 -10.85 10.73 7.58
C GLY A 346 -11.94 10.40 6.56
N ILE A 347 -11.57 9.82 5.40
CA ILE A 347 -12.53 9.36 4.40
C ILE A 347 -13.41 8.21 4.93
N LEU A 348 -12.81 7.23 5.61
CA LEU A 348 -13.53 6.10 6.22
C LEU A 348 -14.44 6.58 7.38
N ASP A 349 -13.95 7.46 8.23
CA ASP A 349 -14.73 8.07 9.31
C ASP A 349 -15.93 8.83 8.74
N ASN A 350 -15.73 9.62 7.67
CA ASN A 350 -16.80 10.32 6.96
C ASN A 350 -17.78 9.38 6.23
N MET A 351 -17.40 8.13 5.96
CA MET A 351 -18.33 7.10 5.49
C MET A 351 -19.17 6.53 6.63
N GLY A 352 -18.70 6.64 7.87
CA GLY A 352 -19.27 5.96 9.03
C GLY A 352 -18.70 4.55 9.22
N ILE A 353 -17.47 4.32 8.74
CA ILE A 353 -16.71 3.10 8.94
C ILE A 353 -15.68 3.37 10.03
N GLU A 354 -15.84 2.71 11.17
CA GLU A 354 -14.90 2.80 12.28
C GLU A 354 -13.86 1.70 12.16
N MET A 355 -12.58 2.06 12.23
CA MET A 355 -11.47 1.12 12.22
C MET A 355 -10.48 1.43 13.35
N THR A 356 -9.96 0.38 13.97
CA THR A 356 -8.82 0.50 14.89
C THR A 356 -7.55 0.87 14.13
N ASN A 357 -6.53 1.37 14.84
CA ASN A 357 -5.23 1.66 14.24
C ASN A 357 -4.58 0.41 13.62
N LYS A 358 -4.77 -0.77 14.23
CA LYS A 358 -4.29 -2.07 13.71
C LYS A 358 -4.97 -2.42 12.39
N GLU A 359 -6.29 -2.23 12.31
CA GLU A 359 -7.07 -2.49 11.09
C GLU A 359 -6.72 -1.50 9.97
N ASN A 360 -6.60 -0.22 10.26
CA ASN A 360 -6.15 0.78 9.28
C ASN A 360 -4.78 0.40 8.68
N LYS A 361 -3.80 0.05 9.52
CA LYS A 361 -2.49 -0.43 9.06
C LYS A 361 -2.61 -1.71 8.21
N LYS A 362 -3.51 -2.64 8.56
CA LYS A 362 -3.78 -3.85 7.76
C LYS A 362 -4.39 -3.50 6.40
N LEU A 363 -5.37 -2.58 6.35
CA LEU A 363 -6.01 -2.15 5.11
C LEU A 363 -5.00 -1.51 4.17
N LEU A 364 -4.19 -0.57 4.66
CA LEU A 364 -3.15 0.10 3.86
C LEU A 364 -2.19 -0.91 3.19
N LYS A 365 -1.79 -1.96 3.90
CA LYS A 365 -0.93 -3.04 3.35
C LYS A 365 -1.59 -3.87 2.23
N THR A 366 -2.91 -3.80 2.08
CA THR A 366 -3.65 -4.50 1.02
C THR A 366 -3.94 -3.63 -0.20
N LEU A 367 -3.76 -2.31 -0.07
CA LEU A 367 -4.07 -1.35 -1.12
C LEU A 367 -2.87 -1.17 -2.05
N PRO A 368 -3.09 -0.95 -3.36
CA PRO A 368 -2.04 -0.65 -4.32
C PRO A 368 -1.58 0.82 -4.17
N ILE A 369 -0.85 1.10 -3.09
CA ILE A 369 -0.31 2.44 -2.82
C ILE A 369 0.88 2.68 -3.75
N SER A 370 0.84 3.77 -4.50
CA SER A 370 1.93 4.18 -5.38
C SER A 370 3.07 4.85 -4.61
N VAL A 371 4.22 5.05 -5.28
CA VAL A 371 5.45 5.59 -4.66
C VAL A 371 5.24 6.96 -3.99
N ASP A 372 4.33 7.77 -4.53
CA ASP A 372 3.98 9.09 -3.98
C ASP A 372 2.97 9.02 -2.82
N LYS A 373 2.77 7.82 -2.24
CA LYS A 373 1.83 7.57 -1.16
C LYS A 373 0.37 7.92 -1.52
N THR A 374 0.00 7.78 -2.80
CA THR A 374 -1.39 7.93 -3.26
C THR A 374 -1.96 6.65 -3.86
N LEU A 375 -3.29 6.58 -3.92
CA LEU A 375 -4.05 5.57 -4.65
C LEU A 375 -5.32 6.18 -5.24
N PHE A 376 -5.96 5.50 -6.18
CA PHE A 376 -7.25 5.94 -6.71
C PHE A 376 -8.41 5.58 -5.76
N ARG A 377 -9.43 6.44 -5.72
CA ARG A 377 -10.64 6.21 -4.90
C ARG A 377 -11.30 4.87 -5.17
N LYS A 378 -11.34 4.42 -6.42
CA LYS A 378 -11.85 3.08 -6.76
C LYS A 378 -11.09 1.96 -6.05
N GLU A 379 -9.76 2.06 -5.99
CA GLU A 379 -8.90 1.05 -5.35
C GLU A 379 -9.17 1.02 -3.85
N LEU A 380 -9.29 2.19 -3.22
CA LEU A 380 -9.73 2.29 -1.82
C LEU A 380 -11.08 1.60 -1.61
N LEU A 381 -12.11 1.96 -2.40
CA LEU A 381 -13.45 1.39 -2.26
C LEU A 381 -13.47 -0.12 -2.50
N SER A 382 -12.64 -0.62 -3.43
CA SER A 382 -12.51 -2.05 -3.71
C SER A 382 -11.81 -2.79 -2.56
N GLY A 383 -10.77 -2.18 -1.99
CA GLY A 383 -10.13 -2.65 -0.76
C GLY A 383 -11.11 -2.71 0.40
N VAL A 384 -11.83 -1.61 0.67
CA VAL A 384 -12.85 -1.52 1.74
C VAL A 384 -13.94 -2.60 1.59
N LYS A 385 -14.44 -2.85 0.37
CA LYS A 385 -15.46 -3.89 0.11
C LYS A 385 -15.00 -5.32 0.40
N SER A 386 -13.69 -5.57 0.33
CA SER A 386 -13.10 -6.90 0.50
C SER A 386 -12.34 -7.06 1.81
N PHE A 387 -12.19 -5.96 2.56
CA PHE A 387 -11.44 -5.93 3.79
C PHE A 387 -12.20 -6.61 4.92
N LYS A 388 -11.47 -7.44 5.67
CA LYS A 388 -11.97 -8.09 6.88
C LYS A 388 -11.55 -7.28 8.09
N GLY A 389 -12.42 -6.37 8.50
CA GLY A 389 -12.22 -5.49 9.65
C GLY A 389 -13.04 -4.21 9.51
N GLY A 390 -13.16 -3.49 10.62
CA GLY A 390 -13.98 -2.30 10.72
C GLY A 390 -15.45 -2.59 11.00
N LYS A 391 -16.09 -1.60 11.64
CA LYS A 391 -17.48 -1.65 12.09
C LYS A 391 -18.26 -0.46 11.55
N VAL A 392 -19.54 -0.67 11.31
CA VAL A 392 -20.47 0.35 10.81
C VAL A 392 -21.64 0.44 11.78
N ASN A 393 -21.92 1.64 12.29
CA ASN A 393 -23.14 1.86 13.05
C ASN A 393 -24.37 1.70 12.13
N VAL A 394 -25.44 1.07 12.60
CA VAL A 394 -26.67 0.82 11.82
C VAL A 394 -27.28 2.09 11.20
N HIS A 395 -27.13 3.24 11.85
CA HIS A 395 -27.57 4.54 11.34
C HIS A 395 -26.73 5.04 10.15
N HIS A 396 -25.49 4.57 10.01
CA HIS A 396 -24.59 4.92 8.91
C HIS A 396 -24.62 3.91 7.74
N VAL A 397 -25.31 2.78 7.86
CA VAL A 397 -25.41 1.74 6.80
C VAL A 397 -25.79 2.34 5.45
N LYS A 398 -26.80 3.22 5.41
CA LYS A 398 -27.20 3.89 4.17
C LYS A 398 -26.05 4.68 3.53
N ASN A 399 -25.34 5.46 4.33
CA ASN A 399 -24.23 6.29 3.87
C ASN A 399 -23.06 5.44 3.36
N VAL A 400 -22.68 4.40 4.11
CA VAL A 400 -21.64 3.45 3.71
C VAL A 400 -22.00 2.78 2.39
N LEU A 401 -23.22 2.23 2.26
CA LEU A 401 -23.68 1.58 1.04
C LEU A 401 -23.63 2.54 -0.16
N GLN A 402 -24.16 3.76 -0.02
CA GLN A 402 -24.13 4.76 -1.09
C GLN A 402 -22.70 5.14 -1.50
N LYS A 403 -21.82 5.42 -0.52
CA LYS A 403 -20.43 5.82 -0.79
C LYS A 403 -19.56 4.69 -1.32
N THR A 404 -19.94 3.43 -1.09
CA THR A 404 -19.31 2.24 -1.68
C THR A 404 -19.97 1.82 -3.00
N GLY A 405 -20.96 2.56 -3.50
CA GLY A 405 -21.54 2.36 -4.83
C GLY A 405 -22.73 1.40 -4.90
N PHE A 406 -23.31 1.01 -3.75
CA PHE A 406 -24.58 0.31 -3.70
C PHE A 406 -25.74 1.31 -3.79
N LYS A 407 -26.67 1.06 -4.70
CA LYS A 407 -27.86 1.88 -4.92
C LYS A 407 -29.09 1.05 -4.59
N LEU A 408 -29.55 1.14 -3.34
CA LEU A 408 -30.74 0.45 -2.85
C LEU A 408 -31.91 1.43 -2.70
N GLU A 409 -33.10 1.00 -3.08
CA GLU A 409 -34.34 1.69 -2.75
C GLU A 409 -34.70 1.55 -1.26
N ALA A 410 -35.67 2.34 -0.79
CA ALA A 410 -36.05 2.36 0.62
C ALA A 410 -36.53 1.00 1.15
N LYS A 411 -37.24 0.20 0.34
CA LYS A 411 -37.68 -1.15 0.73
C LYS A 411 -36.51 -2.13 0.79
N GLU A 412 -35.61 -2.07 -0.18
CA GLU A 412 -34.40 -2.90 -0.25
C GLU A 412 -33.45 -2.61 0.92
N LEU A 413 -33.24 -1.33 1.24
CA LEU A 413 -32.44 -0.93 2.39
C LEU A 413 -33.05 -1.41 3.72
N LYS A 414 -34.37 -1.29 3.88
CA LYS A 414 -35.07 -1.80 5.08
C LYS A 414 -34.94 -3.31 5.22
N ASP A 415 -35.13 -4.03 4.12
CA ASP A 415 -34.97 -5.48 4.10
C ASP A 415 -33.54 -5.89 4.41
N LEU A 416 -32.53 -5.24 3.81
CA LEU A 416 -31.13 -5.47 4.15
C LEU A 416 -30.89 -5.26 5.65
N GLN A 417 -31.30 -4.11 6.21
CA GLN A 417 -31.10 -3.78 7.62
C GLN A 417 -31.79 -4.78 8.58
N ALA A 418 -32.97 -5.30 8.20
CA ALA A 418 -33.70 -6.28 9.01
C ALA A 418 -32.99 -7.64 9.10
N HIS A 419 -32.08 -7.95 8.18
CA HIS A 419 -31.35 -9.22 8.14
C HIS A 419 -29.87 -9.08 8.54
N LEU A 420 -29.40 -7.88 8.90
CA LEU A 420 -28.03 -7.70 9.39
C LEU A 420 -27.92 -8.17 10.85
N PRO A 421 -26.84 -8.89 11.22
CA PRO A 421 -26.55 -9.19 12.62
C PRO A 421 -26.02 -7.94 13.30
N VAL A 422 -26.88 -7.29 14.09
CA VAL A 422 -26.54 -6.09 14.86
C VAL A 422 -26.03 -6.50 16.24
N THR A 423 -24.87 -5.98 16.63
CA THR A 423 -24.30 -6.17 17.97
C THR A 423 -25.01 -5.31 19.02
N GLU A 424 -24.76 -5.57 20.30
CA GLU A 424 -25.31 -4.80 21.44
C GLU A 424 -25.02 -3.29 21.36
N HIS A 425 -24.02 -2.87 20.58
CA HIS A 425 -23.65 -1.47 20.36
C HIS A 425 -24.19 -0.89 19.06
N GLU A 426 -25.23 -1.49 18.48
CA GLU A 426 -25.85 -1.05 17.23
C GLU A 426 -24.85 -0.98 16.06
N LYS A 427 -23.86 -1.88 16.06
CA LYS A 427 -22.83 -1.99 15.04
C LYS A 427 -22.94 -3.30 14.27
N VAL A 428 -22.63 -3.24 12.99
CA VAL A 428 -22.44 -4.38 12.09
C VAL A 428 -21.01 -4.38 11.57
N ASP A 429 -20.42 -5.56 11.40
CA ASP A 429 -19.10 -5.65 10.77
C ASP A 429 -19.18 -5.25 9.29
N LEU A 430 -18.16 -4.55 8.80
CA LEU A 430 -18.12 -4.05 7.43
C LEU A 430 -18.20 -5.17 6.39
N ASP A 431 -17.45 -6.27 6.58
CA ASP A 431 -17.44 -7.41 5.66
C ASP A 431 -18.82 -8.08 5.58
N VAL A 432 -19.52 -8.20 6.71
CA VAL A 432 -20.88 -8.74 6.78
C VAL A 432 -21.86 -7.82 6.05
N LEU A 433 -21.75 -6.51 6.25
CA LEU A 433 -22.56 -5.53 5.53
C LEU A 433 -22.33 -5.61 4.01
N MET A 434 -21.06 -5.68 3.58
CA MET A 434 -20.70 -5.77 2.16
C MET A 434 -21.16 -7.08 1.53
N ASP A 435 -21.07 -8.20 2.25
CA ASP A 435 -21.58 -9.49 1.81
C ASP A 435 -23.11 -9.51 1.69
N ALA A 436 -23.83 -8.94 2.66
CA ALA A 436 -25.29 -8.82 2.59
C ALA A 436 -25.73 -7.92 1.42
N ALA A 437 -25.01 -6.82 1.19
CA ALA A 437 -25.31 -5.86 0.12
C ALA A 437 -25.14 -6.47 -1.29
N LYS A 438 -24.30 -7.50 -1.47
CA LYS A 438 -24.14 -8.20 -2.75
C LYS A 438 -25.44 -8.83 -3.26
N SER A 439 -26.37 -9.20 -2.36
CA SER A 439 -27.69 -9.72 -2.76
C SER A 439 -28.56 -8.69 -3.51
N PHE A 440 -28.24 -7.40 -3.36
CA PHE A 440 -28.92 -6.27 -4.01
C PHE A 440 -28.12 -5.70 -5.19
N THR A 441 -27.48 -6.59 -5.95
CA THR A 441 -26.72 -6.24 -7.15
C THR A 441 -27.01 -7.24 -8.26
N GLY A 442 -26.71 -6.85 -9.51
CA GLY A 442 -26.88 -7.72 -10.67
C GLY A 442 -28.27 -7.62 -11.30
N GLU A 443 -28.69 -8.72 -11.93
CA GLU A 443 -29.93 -8.81 -12.71
C GLU A 443 -31.18 -8.65 -11.83
N ARG A 444 -32.20 -7.98 -12.36
CA ARG A 444 -33.52 -7.81 -11.74
C ARG A 444 -34.57 -8.61 -12.50
N VAL A 445 -35.58 -9.09 -11.79
CA VAL A 445 -36.68 -9.89 -12.32
C VAL A 445 -38.00 -9.23 -11.97
N ASP A 446 -38.91 -9.13 -12.95
CA ASP A 446 -40.30 -8.71 -12.71
C ASP A 446 -41.01 -9.75 -11.84
N THR A 447 -41.75 -9.28 -10.83
CA THR A 447 -42.46 -10.16 -9.90
C THR A 447 -43.51 -11.05 -10.58
N LYS A 448 -44.02 -10.67 -11.75
CA LYS A 448 -44.94 -11.49 -12.57
C LYS A 448 -44.26 -12.70 -13.19
N ASP A 449 -42.94 -12.64 -13.40
CA ASP A 449 -42.16 -13.70 -14.04
C ASP A 449 -41.48 -14.65 -13.04
N LEU A 450 -41.70 -14.47 -11.72
CA LEU A 450 -41.03 -15.28 -10.70
C LEU A 450 -41.24 -16.78 -10.89
N LYS A 451 -42.46 -17.21 -11.22
CA LYS A 451 -42.77 -18.61 -11.50
C LYS A 451 -41.96 -19.15 -12.67
N ASN A 452 -41.84 -18.38 -13.74
CA ASN A 452 -41.11 -18.78 -14.93
C ASN A 452 -39.61 -18.85 -14.64
N VAL A 453 -39.08 -17.83 -13.94
CA VAL A 453 -37.66 -17.76 -13.57
C VAL A 453 -37.28 -18.92 -12.65
N LEU A 454 -38.03 -19.14 -11.55
CA LEU A 454 -37.76 -20.24 -10.61
C LEU A 454 -38.04 -21.62 -11.25
N GLY A 455 -39.09 -21.73 -12.07
CA GLY A 455 -39.38 -22.95 -12.82
C GLY A 455 -38.27 -23.32 -13.80
N SER A 456 -37.66 -22.33 -14.47
CA SER A 456 -36.51 -22.56 -15.36
C SER A 456 -35.29 -23.14 -14.61
N MET A 457 -35.16 -22.78 -13.33
CA MET A 457 -34.14 -23.29 -12.40
C MET A 457 -34.52 -24.64 -11.78
N GLY A 458 -35.68 -25.21 -12.12
CA GLY A 458 -36.17 -26.45 -11.52
C GLY A 458 -36.72 -26.29 -10.10
N ILE A 459 -36.99 -25.06 -9.66
CA ILE A 459 -37.54 -24.77 -8.34
C ILE A 459 -39.04 -24.56 -8.43
N ALA A 460 -39.80 -25.53 -7.92
CA ALA A 460 -41.25 -25.45 -7.85
C ALA A 460 -41.70 -24.78 -6.54
N LEU A 461 -42.62 -23.81 -6.65
CA LEU A 461 -43.33 -23.21 -5.52
C LEU A 461 -44.80 -23.57 -5.59
N THR A 462 -45.38 -23.91 -4.45
CA THR A 462 -46.83 -23.93 -4.27
C THR A 462 -47.38 -22.50 -4.24
N GLU A 463 -48.67 -22.32 -4.51
CA GLU A 463 -49.33 -21.00 -4.45
C GLU A 463 -49.17 -20.33 -3.07
N ARG A 464 -49.19 -21.14 -1.99
CA ARG A 464 -48.99 -20.64 -0.62
C ARG A 464 -47.57 -20.12 -0.39
N GLU A 465 -46.57 -20.82 -0.90
CA GLU A 465 -45.16 -20.42 -0.78
C GLU A 465 -44.87 -19.18 -1.59
N GLU A 466 -45.35 -19.12 -2.83
CA GLU A 466 -45.25 -17.94 -3.70
C GLU A 466 -45.89 -16.71 -3.07
N SER A 467 -47.10 -16.83 -2.51
CA SER A 467 -47.79 -15.73 -1.84
C SER A 467 -47.00 -15.21 -0.63
N ARG A 468 -46.39 -16.12 0.16
CA ARG A 468 -45.54 -15.74 1.29
C ARG A 468 -44.25 -15.07 0.83
N LEU A 469 -43.62 -15.62 -0.21
CA LEU A 469 -42.40 -15.08 -0.81
C LEU A 469 -42.64 -13.66 -1.35
N LEU A 470 -43.70 -13.43 -2.11
CA LEU A 470 -44.05 -12.09 -2.62
C LEU A 470 -44.27 -11.06 -1.50
N LYS A 471 -44.81 -11.48 -0.34
CA LYS A 471 -45.00 -10.60 0.83
C LYS A 471 -43.69 -10.28 1.55
N SER A 472 -42.70 -11.15 1.49
CA SER A 472 -41.41 -10.95 2.17
C SER A 472 -40.37 -10.25 1.29
N LEU A 473 -40.51 -10.28 -0.05
CA LEU A 473 -39.52 -9.71 -0.95
C LEU A 473 -39.52 -8.17 -0.92
N PRO A 474 -38.33 -7.53 -1.00
CA PRO A 474 -38.22 -6.09 -1.16
C PRO A 474 -38.50 -5.67 -2.61
N ILE A 475 -39.77 -5.65 -3.01
CA ILE A 475 -40.18 -5.27 -4.37
C ILE A 475 -39.99 -3.77 -4.56
N ALA A 476 -39.18 -3.39 -5.55
CA ALA A 476 -38.92 -1.99 -5.92
C ALA A 476 -40.15 -1.31 -6.53
N LYS A 477 -40.06 0.00 -6.72
CA LYS A 477 -41.15 0.81 -7.28
C LYS A 477 -41.58 0.38 -8.68
N ASP A 478 -40.65 -0.15 -9.47
CA ASP A 478 -40.90 -0.66 -10.82
C ASP A 478 -41.49 -2.08 -10.85
N GLY A 479 -41.75 -2.70 -9.69
CA GLY A 479 -42.30 -4.04 -9.60
C GLY A 479 -41.29 -5.17 -9.74
N THR A 480 -40.00 -4.85 -9.71
CA THR A 480 -38.91 -5.84 -9.86
C THR A 480 -38.20 -6.14 -8.53
N VAL A 481 -37.45 -7.25 -8.50
CA VAL A 481 -36.58 -7.65 -7.39
C VAL A 481 -35.23 -8.16 -7.92
N PHE A 482 -34.15 -7.96 -7.16
CA PHE A 482 -32.85 -8.54 -7.51
C PHE A 482 -32.89 -10.07 -7.48
N LYS A 483 -32.35 -10.70 -8.51
CA LYS A 483 -32.37 -12.16 -8.70
C LYS A 483 -31.62 -12.91 -7.60
N LYS A 484 -30.49 -12.38 -7.12
CA LYS A 484 -29.77 -12.93 -5.97
C LYS A 484 -30.62 -12.91 -4.69
N ARG A 485 -31.18 -11.75 -4.35
CA ARG A 485 -32.06 -11.60 -3.18
C ARG A 485 -33.29 -12.51 -3.26
N LEU A 486 -33.84 -12.72 -4.46
CA LEU A 486 -34.88 -13.71 -4.71
C LEU A 486 -34.40 -15.13 -4.36
N LEU A 487 -33.24 -15.55 -4.87
CA LEU A 487 -32.67 -16.86 -4.54
C LEU A 487 -32.42 -17.02 -3.04
N ASP A 488 -31.85 -16.03 -2.37
CA ASP A 488 -31.61 -16.08 -0.92
C ASP A 488 -32.92 -16.29 -0.12
N SER A 489 -34.02 -15.68 -0.58
CA SER A 489 -35.34 -15.90 0.01
C SER A 489 -35.85 -17.31 -0.21
N VAL A 490 -35.63 -17.87 -1.42
CA VAL A 490 -36.10 -19.19 -1.81
C VAL A 490 -35.30 -20.30 -1.14
N VAL A 491 -33.99 -20.11 -0.94
CA VAL A 491 -33.11 -21.00 -0.17
C VAL A 491 -33.62 -21.19 1.27
N SER A 492 -34.27 -20.17 1.83
CA SER A 492 -34.85 -20.23 3.18
C SER A 492 -36.16 -21.02 3.25
N ILE A 493 -36.73 -21.42 2.11
CA ILE A 493 -37.94 -22.26 2.05
C ILE A 493 -37.51 -23.72 2.20
N LYS A 494 -37.94 -24.36 3.30
CA LYS A 494 -37.58 -25.74 3.63
C LYS A 494 -38.06 -26.74 2.57
N GLY A 495 -37.23 -27.74 2.28
CA GLY A 495 -37.58 -28.87 1.40
C GLY A 495 -37.56 -28.55 -0.09
N LYS A 496 -36.96 -27.44 -0.51
CA LYS A 496 -36.76 -27.13 -1.93
C LYS A 496 -35.57 -27.93 -2.46
N LYS A 497 -35.84 -28.69 -3.52
CA LYS A 497 -34.85 -29.49 -4.22
C LYS A 497 -34.69 -29.03 -5.67
N VAL A 498 -33.52 -29.27 -6.24
CA VAL A 498 -33.18 -28.97 -7.63
C VAL A 498 -32.57 -30.20 -8.27
N HIS A 499 -32.95 -30.47 -9.52
CA HIS A 499 -32.39 -31.55 -10.32
C HIS A 499 -30.93 -31.24 -10.73
N SER A 500 -30.07 -32.25 -10.76
CA SER A 500 -28.64 -32.18 -11.14
C SER A 500 -28.40 -31.38 -12.45
N SER A 501 -29.20 -31.64 -13.48
CA SER A 501 -29.18 -30.94 -14.78
C SER A 501 -29.49 -29.42 -14.72
N LYS A 502 -30.08 -28.93 -13.63
CA LYS A 502 -30.43 -27.51 -13.41
C LYS A 502 -29.44 -26.76 -12.53
N LEU A 503 -28.46 -27.44 -11.93
CA LEU A 503 -27.42 -26.82 -11.11
C LEU A 503 -26.68 -25.68 -11.81
N PRO A 504 -26.28 -25.79 -13.10
CA PRO A 504 -25.62 -24.67 -13.79
C PRO A 504 -26.45 -23.40 -13.82
N ILE A 505 -27.77 -23.52 -13.95
CA ILE A 505 -28.69 -22.37 -14.04
C ILE A 505 -28.82 -21.70 -12.68
N VAL A 506 -28.97 -22.49 -11.61
CA VAL A 506 -29.05 -21.98 -10.23
C VAL A 506 -27.74 -21.32 -9.81
N LEU A 507 -26.60 -21.97 -10.06
CA LEU A 507 -25.27 -21.44 -9.72
C LEU A 507 -24.98 -20.14 -10.48
N LYS A 508 -25.31 -20.08 -11.78
CA LYS A 508 -25.20 -18.85 -12.57
C LYS A 508 -26.11 -17.74 -12.04
N ALA A 509 -27.34 -18.07 -11.65
CA ALA A 509 -28.27 -17.08 -11.10
C ALA A 509 -27.84 -16.57 -9.71
N ALA A 510 -27.10 -17.38 -8.96
CA ALA A 510 -26.43 -16.99 -7.72
C ALA A 510 -25.07 -16.30 -7.95
N GLU A 511 -24.65 -16.14 -9.22
CA GLU A 511 -23.37 -15.58 -9.64
C GLU A 511 -22.14 -16.32 -9.09
N PHE A 512 -22.23 -17.65 -9.02
CA PHE A 512 -21.04 -18.49 -8.88
C PHE A 512 -20.40 -18.71 -10.25
N GLU A 513 -19.12 -18.38 -10.37
CA GLU A 513 -18.29 -18.65 -11.53
C GLU A 513 -17.36 -19.82 -11.21
N PHE A 514 -17.65 -20.99 -11.76
CA PHE A 514 -16.83 -22.19 -11.58
C PHE A 514 -16.09 -22.52 -12.87
N GLU A 515 -14.80 -22.81 -12.72
CA GLU A 515 -14.06 -23.56 -13.73
C GLU A 515 -14.60 -25.00 -13.78
N LYS A 516 -14.28 -25.72 -14.86
CA LYS A 516 -14.79 -27.08 -15.07
C LYS A 516 -14.43 -27.99 -13.89
N GLU A 517 -13.20 -27.90 -13.41
CA GLU A 517 -12.68 -28.72 -12.32
C GLU A 517 -13.36 -28.40 -10.98
N ASP A 518 -13.74 -27.13 -10.76
CA ASP A 518 -14.46 -26.71 -9.55
C ASP A 518 -15.92 -27.20 -9.57
N TYR A 519 -16.55 -27.19 -10.75
CA TYR A 519 -17.90 -27.71 -10.94
C TYR A 519 -17.94 -29.24 -10.75
N ASP A 520 -16.96 -29.96 -11.32
CA ASP A 520 -16.84 -31.41 -11.16
C ASP A 520 -16.61 -31.78 -9.68
N ASP A 521 -15.75 -31.05 -8.96
CA ASP A 521 -15.53 -31.23 -7.52
C ASP A 521 -16.79 -30.94 -6.70
N LEU A 522 -17.54 -29.89 -7.03
CA LEU A 522 -18.82 -29.60 -6.39
C LEU A 522 -19.78 -30.78 -6.55
N ILE A 523 -20.04 -31.23 -7.78
CA ILE A 523 -20.98 -32.33 -8.05
C ILE A 523 -20.59 -33.60 -7.30
N ASN A 524 -19.31 -33.96 -7.32
CA ASN A 524 -18.82 -35.19 -6.67
C ASN A 524 -19.01 -35.20 -5.14
N HIS A 525 -19.24 -34.03 -4.54
CA HIS A 525 -19.43 -33.89 -3.09
C HIS A 525 -20.84 -33.44 -2.69
N LEU A 526 -21.74 -33.25 -3.66
CA LEU A 526 -23.14 -32.98 -3.38
C LEU A 526 -23.89 -34.29 -3.08
N PRO A 527 -24.74 -34.31 -2.04
CA PRO A 527 -25.60 -35.46 -1.78
C PRO A 527 -26.78 -35.45 -2.77
N ILE A 528 -26.57 -36.05 -3.94
CA ILE A 528 -27.59 -36.24 -4.95
C ILE A 528 -28.36 -37.53 -4.61
N ASP A 529 -29.69 -37.44 -4.51
CA ASP A 529 -30.54 -38.59 -4.24
C ASP A 529 -30.83 -39.44 -5.50
N GLU A 530 -31.56 -40.54 -5.32
CA GLU A 530 -31.90 -41.49 -6.40
C GLU A 530 -32.70 -40.86 -7.56
N ASN A 531 -33.33 -39.70 -7.33
CA ASN A 531 -34.09 -38.96 -8.35
C ASN A 531 -33.25 -37.85 -9.01
N GLU A 532 -31.93 -37.90 -8.82
CA GLU A 532 -30.98 -36.87 -9.25
C GLU A 532 -31.26 -35.49 -8.64
N MET A 533 -31.86 -35.43 -7.46
CA MET A 533 -32.20 -34.18 -6.78
C MET A 533 -31.24 -33.87 -5.64
N VAL A 534 -31.00 -32.57 -5.41
CA VAL A 534 -30.24 -32.07 -4.25
C VAL A 534 -31.03 -30.96 -3.55
N ASP A 535 -30.96 -30.93 -2.23
CA ASP A 535 -31.56 -29.85 -1.45
C ASP A 535 -30.87 -28.51 -1.78
N LEU A 536 -31.68 -27.47 -2.03
CA LEU A 536 -31.22 -26.17 -2.51
C LEU A 536 -30.33 -25.45 -1.49
N ASP A 537 -30.64 -25.59 -0.20
CA ASP A 537 -29.81 -25.04 0.88
C ASP A 537 -28.46 -25.76 0.99
N VAL A 538 -28.44 -27.09 0.83
CA VAL A 538 -27.21 -27.88 0.77
C VAL A 538 -26.35 -27.46 -0.43
N LEU A 539 -26.94 -27.33 -1.63
CA LEU A 539 -26.26 -26.83 -2.82
C LEU A 539 -25.61 -25.47 -2.57
N MET A 540 -26.37 -24.52 -2.04
CA MET A 540 -25.88 -23.15 -1.84
C MET A 540 -24.82 -23.06 -0.75
N ASN A 541 -24.93 -23.87 0.31
CA ASN A 541 -23.89 -23.98 1.34
C ASN A 541 -22.60 -24.60 0.79
N GLU A 542 -22.73 -25.58 -0.08
CA GLU A 542 -21.58 -26.22 -0.73
C GLU A 542 -20.87 -25.26 -1.70
N ALA A 543 -21.63 -24.58 -2.55
CA ALA A 543 -21.13 -23.59 -3.51
C ALA A 543 -20.36 -22.46 -2.82
N LYS A 544 -20.79 -22.01 -1.63
CA LYS A 544 -20.08 -20.98 -0.83
C LYS A 544 -18.64 -21.37 -0.46
N THR A 545 -18.28 -22.66 -0.47
CA THR A 545 -16.91 -23.12 -0.20
C THR A 545 -15.94 -22.83 -1.35
N PHE A 546 -16.46 -22.56 -2.56
CA PHE A 546 -15.72 -22.19 -3.77
C PHE A 546 -15.59 -20.66 -3.91
N THR A 547 -15.42 -19.96 -2.80
CA THR A 547 -15.29 -18.49 -2.78
C THR A 547 -14.03 -18.05 -2.04
N GLY A 548 -13.50 -16.89 -2.43
CA GLY A 548 -12.34 -16.27 -1.79
C GLY A 548 -11.00 -16.69 -2.42
N LYS A 549 -9.92 -16.64 -1.63
CA LYS A 549 -8.56 -16.84 -2.13
C LYS A 549 -8.30 -18.30 -2.53
N ARG A 550 -7.72 -18.51 -3.70
CA ARG A 550 -7.20 -19.82 -4.16
C ARG A 550 -5.74 -20.02 -3.78
N VAL A 551 -5.33 -21.27 -3.62
CA VAL A 551 -3.96 -21.70 -3.29
C VAL A 551 -3.55 -22.86 -4.18
N GLU A 552 -2.26 -22.98 -4.46
CA GLU A 552 -1.72 -24.06 -5.29
C GLU A 552 -1.74 -25.39 -4.52
N VAL A 553 -2.18 -26.45 -5.21
CA VAL A 553 -2.34 -27.79 -4.61
C VAL A 553 -0.98 -28.42 -4.27
N ASP A 554 0.08 -28.06 -5.00
CA ASP A 554 1.43 -28.54 -4.72
C ASP A 554 2.07 -27.87 -3.48
N ASP A 555 1.58 -26.70 -3.06
CA ASP A 555 2.10 -25.94 -1.91
C ASP A 555 1.28 -26.13 -0.62
N LEU A 556 0.39 -27.13 -0.57
CA LEU A 556 -0.55 -27.31 0.54
C LEU A 556 0.13 -27.46 1.91
N LYS A 557 1.28 -28.13 2.00
CA LYS A 557 2.04 -28.23 3.27
C LYS A 557 2.37 -26.85 3.84
N ASN A 558 2.84 -25.93 3.01
CA ASN A 558 3.19 -24.58 3.43
C ASN A 558 1.93 -23.77 3.76
N VAL A 559 0.86 -23.91 2.97
CA VAL A 559 -0.43 -23.26 3.23
C VAL A 559 -1.00 -23.68 4.59
N LEU A 560 -1.05 -24.98 4.88
CA LEU A 560 -1.52 -25.53 6.16
C LEU A 560 -0.64 -25.07 7.33
N ARG A 561 0.69 -25.08 7.16
CA ARG A 561 1.62 -24.55 8.18
C ARG A 561 1.44 -23.06 8.44
N LYS A 562 1.18 -22.27 7.39
CA LYS A 562 0.89 -20.82 7.50
C LYS A 562 -0.42 -20.60 8.26
N LEU A 563 -1.44 -21.41 7.97
CA LEU A 563 -2.72 -21.48 8.67
C LEU A 563 -2.61 -21.92 10.13
N GLY A 564 -1.47 -22.46 10.56
CA GLY A 564 -1.29 -22.96 11.91
C GLY A 564 -1.81 -24.38 12.12
N LEU A 565 -2.13 -25.09 11.03
CA LEU A 565 -2.50 -26.49 11.05
C LEU A 565 -1.23 -27.37 11.00
N VAL A 566 -1.25 -28.44 11.78
CA VAL A 566 -0.22 -29.47 11.86
C VAL A 566 -0.90 -30.80 11.57
N LEU A 567 -0.52 -31.41 10.45
CA LEU A 567 -1.00 -32.72 10.05
C LEU A 567 0.16 -33.72 10.13
N SER A 568 -0.12 -34.93 10.61
CA SER A 568 0.81 -36.06 10.50
C SER A 568 0.94 -36.53 9.04
N ASP A 569 1.97 -37.32 8.72
CA ASP A 569 2.12 -37.87 7.36
C ASP A 569 0.93 -38.75 6.94
N LYS A 570 0.27 -39.40 7.90
CA LYS A 570 -0.95 -40.17 7.66
C LYS A 570 -2.12 -39.25 7.31
N GLU A 571 -2.38 -38.24 8.14
CA GLU A 571 -3.44 -37.25 7.89
C GLU A 571 -3.23 -36.49 6.58
N TYR A 572 -1.97 -36.19 6.22
CA TYR A 572 -1.66 -35.56 4.95
C TYR A 572 -1.94 -36.49 3.76
N LYS A 573 -1.66 -37.79 3.87
CA LYS A 573 -2.06 -38.77 2.84
C LYS A 573 -3.59 -38.89 2.73
N ASP A 574 -4.30 -38.86 3.85
CA ASP A 574 -5.76 -38.87 3.87
C ASP A 574 -6.33 -37.60 3.22
N LEU A 575 -5.71 -36.43 3.46
CA LEU A 575 -6.03 -35.18 2.76
C LEU A 575 -5.77 -35.28 1.26
N GLN A 576 -4.62 -35.82 0.85
CA GLN A 576 -4.30 -36.02 -0.57
C GLN A 576 -5.28 -36.97 -1.25
N LYS A 577 -5.73 -38.00 -0.55
CA LYS A 577 -6.76 -38.93 -1.05
C LYS A 577 -8.13 -38.26 -1.15
N ALA A 578 -8.50 -37.39 -0.21
CA ALA A 578 -9.73 -36.60 -0.32
C ALA A 578 -9.66 -35.61 -1.50
N LEU A 579 -8.47 -35.07 -1.77
CA LEU A 579 -8.23 -34.14 -2.88
C LEU A 579 -7.95 -34.82 -4.22
N SER A 580 -7.74 -36.14 -4.29
CA SER A 580 -7.32 -36.80 -5.54
C SER A 580 -8.39 -36.80 -6.63
N VAL A 581 -9.63 -36.45 -6.28
CA VAL A 581 -10.74 -36.23 -7.22
C VAL A 581 -10.68 -34.83 -7.84
N TYR A 582 -9.95 -33.89 -7.23
CA TYR A 582 -9.74 -32.54 -7.73
C TYR A 582 -8.62 -32.51 -8.77
N ALA A 583 -8.98 -32.27 -10.04
CA ALA A 583 -8.02 -32.18 -11.14
C ALA A 583 -7.39 -30.78 -11.30
N GLY A 584 -7.86 -29.78 -10.54
CA GLY A 584 -7.42 -28.39 -10.67
C GLY A 584 -6.05 -28.13 -10.04
N LYS A 585 -5.30 -27.17 -10.61
CA LYS A 585 -4.00 -26.73 -10.08
C LYS A 585 -4.13 -25.86 -8.81
N LYS A 586 -5.28 -25.21 -8.63
CA LYS A 586 -5.51 -24.22 -7.56
C LYS A 586 -6.86 -24.43 -6.88
N ILE A 587 -6.85 -24.76 -5.59
CA ILE A 587 -8.06 -24.97 -4.79
C ILE A 587 -8.44 -23.73 -3.98
N TYR A 588 -9.74 -23.46 -3.79
CA TYR A 588 -10.20 -22.42 -2.87
C TYR A 588 -9.81 -22.75 -1.43
N LYS A 589 -9.31 -21.76 -0.69
CA LYS A 589 -8.88 -21.95 0.70
C LYS A 589 -10.02 -22.42 1.62
N LYS A 590 -11.24 -21.92 1.42
CA LYS A 590 -12.44 -22.39 2.16
C LYS A 590 -12.74 -23.86 1.86
N ARG A 591 -12.66 -24.25 0.58
CA ARG A 591 -12.81 -25.64 0.13
C ARG A 591 -11.76 -26.56 0.75
N LEU A 592 -10.48 -26.18 0.73
CA LEU A 592 -9.39 -26.90 1.41
C LEU A 592 -9.68 -27.09 2.91
N LEU A 593 -10.09 -26.02 3.60
CA LEU A 593 -10.39 -26.10 5.02
C LEU A 593 -11.59 -27.01 5.31
N LYS A 594 -12.56 -27.13 4.41
CA LYS A 594 -13.64 -28.12 4.53
C LYS A 594 -13.09 -29.55 4.52
N PHE A 595 -12.18 -29.88 3.60
CA PHE A 595 -11.53 -31.19 3.59
C PHE A 595 -10.76 -31.46 4.87
N VAL A 596 -9.98 -30.48 5.35
CA VAL A 596 -9.23 -30.62 6.62
C VAL A 596 -10.16 -30.85 7.82
N LYS A 597 -11.31 -30.15 7.89
CA LYS A 597 -12.32 -30.36 8.93
C LYS A 597 -12.93 -31.77 8.90
N GLY A 598 -12.94 -32.42 7.73
CA GLY A 598 -13.44 -33.79 7.58
C GLY A 598 -12.43 -34.86 8.02
N LEU A 599 -11.17 -34.50 8.27
CA LEU A 599 -10.14 -35.44 8.75
C LEU A 599 -10.22 -35.59 10.26
N LYS A 600 -9.84 -36.77 10.76
CA LYS A 600 -9.64 -37.02 12.19
C LYS A 600 -8.15 -36.85 12.53
N GLY A 601 -7.85 -36.03 13.55
CA GLY A 601 -6.49 -35.86 14.07
C GLY A 601 -5.71 -34.59 13.69
N PRO A 602 -6.06 -33.76 12.68
CA PRO A 602 -5.35 -32.51 12.46
C PRO A 602 -5.30 -31.66 13.72
N ARG A 603 -4.14 -31.06 14.00
CA ARG A 603 -3.94 -30.22 15.18
C ARG A 603 -3.78 -28.76 14.80
N ALA A 604 -4.25 -27.85 15.65
CA ALA A 604 -4.08 -26.41 15.52
C ALA A 604 -3.03 -25.89 16.51
N LYS A 605 -2.12 -25.03 16.05
CA LYS A 605 -1.17 -24.32 16.91
C LYS A 605 -1.92 -23.27 17.73
N ILE A 606 -1.83 -23.34 19.06
CA ILE A 606 -2.53 -22.42 19.98
C ILE A 606 -2.19 -20.96 19.66
N LYS A 607 -0.89 -20.65 19.46
CA LYS A 607 -0.41 -19.30 19.08
C LYS A 607 -0.95 -18.76 17.75
N LYS A 608 -1.62 -19.60 16.94
CA LYS A 608 -2.21 -19.23 15.66
C LYS A 608 -3.73 -19.44 15.61
N VAL A 609 -4.37 -19.79 16.74
CA VAL A 609 -5.81 -20.06 16.79
C VAL A 609 -6.60 -18.88 16.25
N GLU A 610 -6.35 -17.65 16.72
CA GLU A 610 -7.00 -16.43 16.19
C GLU A 610 -6.98 -16.39 14.65
N SER A 611 -5.78 -16.50 14.05
CA SER A 611 -5.62 -16.50 12.59
C SER A 611 -6.28 -17.70 11.91
N LEU A 612 -6.33 -18.87 12.56
CA LEU A 612 -6.99 -20.05 12.03
C LEU A 612 -8.51 -19.85 12.01
N LEU A 613 -9.08 -19.32 13.09
CA LEU A 613 -10.51 -19.01 13.20
C LEU A 613 -10.97 -18.01 12.14
N GLU A 614 -10.21 -16.92 11.94
CA GLU A 614 -10.46 -15.95 10.86
C GLU A 614 -10.52 -16.63 9.48
N ASN A 615 -9.66 -17.64 9.26
CA ASN A 615 -9.62 -18.39 8.00
C ASN A 615 -10.71 -19.44 7.88
N LEU A 616 -11.16 -20.02 9.00
CA LEU A 616 -12.30 -20.92 9.06
C LEU A 616 -13.64 -20.18 8.96
N GLY A 617 -13.63 -18.84 8.94
CA GLY A 617 -14.82 -18.00 8.94
C GLY A 617 -15.52 -17.96 10.30
N ILE A 618 -14.81 -18.32 11.36
CA ILE A 618 -15.31 -18.29 12.73
C ILE A 618 -14.88 -16.96 13.35
N LYS A 619 -15.84 -16.09 13.63
CA LYS A 619 -15.61 -14.88 14.42
C LYS A 619 -15.94 -15.17 15.90
N MET A 620 -15.14 -14.62 16.79
CA MET A 620 -15.33 -14.64 18.24
C MET A 620 -15.08 -13.22 18.77
N LYS A 621 -15.80 -12.82 19.83
CA LYS A 621 -15.50 -11.59 20.57
C LYS A 621 -14.13 -11.73 21.25
N ASP A 622 -13.49 -10.62 21.59
CA ASP A 622 -12.16 -10.64 22.24
C ASP A 622 -12.24 -11.41 23.57
N GLU A 623 -13.32 -11.26 24.34
CA GLU A 623 -13.54 -11.98 25.60
C GLU A 623 -13.76 -13.49 25.38
N GLU A 624 -14.48 -13.87 24.32
CA GLU A 624 -14.70 -15.28 23.94
C GLU A 624 -13.38 -15.94 23.51
N LEU A 625 -12.54 -15.18 22.79
CA LEU A 625 -11.24 -15.64 22.34
C LEU A 625 -10.25 -15.76 23.51
N GLU A 626 -10.28 -14.83 24.47
CA GLU A 626 -9.52 -14.91 25.71
C GLU A 626 -9.92 -16.13 26.55
N GLU A 627 -11.24 -16.36 26.73
CA GLU A 627 -11.74 -17.57 27.42
C GLU A 627 -11.31 -18.84 26.69
N LEU A 628 -11.42 -18.87 25.35
CA LEU A 628 -10.97 -20.00 24.54
C LEU A 628 -9.46 -20.24 24.72
N ILE A 629 -8.62 -19.21 24.60
CA ILE A 629 -7.16 -19.34 24.73
C ILE A 629 -6.79 -19.79 26.15
N ALA A 630 -7.48 -19.30 27.18
CA ALA A 630 -7.27 -19.71 28.57
C ALA A 630 -7.59 -21.19 28.78
N GLN A 631 -8.71 -21.68 28.23
CA GLN A 631 -9.10 -23.10 28.28
C GLN A 631 -8.11 -23.99 27.52
N LEU A 632 -7.54 -23.50 26.41
CA LEU A 632 -6.59 -24.26 25.59
C LEU A 632 -5.17 -24.28 26.16
N SER A 633 -4.80 -23.29 26.98
CA SER A 633 -3.41 -23.09 27.45
C SER A 633 -3.09 -23.82 28.76
N SER A 634 -4.04 -24.54 29.37
CA SER A 634 -3.87 -25.23 30.67
C SER A 634 -2.93 -26.44 30.64
N ASP A 635 -2.72 -27.05 29.46
CA ASP A 635 -2.07 -28.37 29.34
C ASP A 635 -0.59 -28.33 28.88
N GLY A 636 0.03 -27.15 28.74
CA GLY A 636 1.43 -26.99 28.34
C GLY A 636 1.77 -27.46 26.91
N ASN A 637 0.83 -28.09 26.20
CA ASN A 637 0.98 -28.51 24.81
C ASN A 637 0.88 -27.31 23.86
N ARG A 638 1.76 -27.22 22.86
CA ARG A 638 1.78 -26.09 21.89
C ARG A 638 0.70 -26.19 20.80
N THR A 639 -0.09 -27.26 20.81
CA THR A 639 -1.12 -27.57 19.82
C THR A 639 -2.34 -28.23 20.47
N VAL A 640 -3.52 -28.01 19.91
CA VAL A 640 -4.80 -28.65 20.28
C VAL A 640 -5.35 -29.45 19.10
N ASP A 641 -6.10 -30.54 19.33
CA ASP A 641 -6.83 -31.20 18.24
C ASP A 641 -7.87 -30.24 17.62
N LEU A 642 -8.02 -30.27 16.29
CA LEU A 642 -8.94 -29.36 15.60
C LEU A 642 -10.41 -29.63 15.99
N THR A 643 -10.76 -30.89 16.26
CA THR A 643 -12.12 -31.27 16.69
C THR A 643 -12.39 -30.72 18.08
N GLU A 644 -11.47 -30.94 19.03
CA GLU A 644 -11.56 -30.40 20.39
C GLU A 644 -11.64 -28.86 20.40
N LEU A 645 -10.86 -28.20 19.54
CA LEU A 645 -10.92 -26.75 19.36
C LEU A 645 -12.31 -26.30 18.90
N LEU A 646 -12.89 -26.97 17.91
CA LEU A 646 -14.23 -26.63 17.39
C LEU A 646 -15.32 -26.89 18.42
N ASP A 647 -15.20 -27.96 19.21
CA ASP A 647 -16.14 -28.27 20.29
C ASP A 647 -16.08 -27.23 21.41
N ALA A 648 -14.88 -26.81 21.82
CA ALA A 648 -14.70 -25.74 22.80
C ALA A 648 -15.31 -24.41 22.32
N ILE A 649 -15.15 -24.07 21.05
CA ILE A 649 -15.77 -22.88 20.43
C ILE A 649 -17.30 -22.98 20.50
N ASN A 650 -17.86 -24.13 20.13
CA ASN A 650 -19.30 -24.34 20.16
C ASN A 650 -19.85 -24.24 21.59
N TYR A 651 -19.10 -24.76 22.57
CA TYR A 651 -19.46 -24.66 23.99
C TYR A 651 -19.49 -23.19 24.47
N ILE A 652 -18.43 -22.42 24.20
CA ILE A 652 -18.34 -21.00 24.59
C ILE A 652 -19.48 -20.19 23.96
N LYS A 653 -19.73 -20.39 22.65
CA LYS A 653 -20.82 -19.73 21.93
C LYS A 653 -22.20 -20.12 22.47
N GLY A 654 -22.41 -21.40 22.78
CA GLY A 654 -23.67 -21.90 23.34
C GLY A 654 -23.95 -21.40 24.76
N LYS A 655 -22.92 -21.31 25.60
CA LYS A 655 -23.01 -20.82 26.99
C LYS A 655 -23.44 -19.34 27.04
N LEU A 656 -22.88 -18.50 26.16
CA LEU A 656 -23.25 -17.08 26.07
C LEU A 656 -24.66 -16.87 25.50
N GLN A 657 -25.08 -17.66 24.51
CA GLN A 657 -26.47 -17.63 24.01
C GLN A 657 -27.49 -18.00 25.11
N ALA A 658 -27.16 -18.95 25.98
CA ALA A 658 -28.00 -19.35 27.11
C ALA A 658 -28.07 -18.31 28.25
N MET A 659 -27.03 -17.49 28.43
CA MET A 659 -27.05 -16.39 29.40
C MET A 659 -27.85 -15.17 28.91
N ILE A 660 -27.82 -14.88 27.61
CA ILE A 660 -28.57 -13.76 26.99
C ILE A 660 -30.07 -14.08 26.85
N GLY A 661 -30.45 -15.35 26.69
CA GLY A 661 -31.85 -15.77 26.59
C GLY A 661 -32.63 -15.78 27.92
N ASN A 662 -31.99 -15.44 29.05
CA ASN A 662 -32.56 -15.46 30.41
C ASN A 662 -32.66 -14.06 31.07
N THR A 663 -32.52 -12.98 30.27
CA THR A 663 -32.81 -11.59 30.65
C THR A 663 -33.82 -11.01 29.67
#